data_AF-A0A939K8H0-F1
#
_entry.id   AF-A0A939K8H0-F1
#
_cell.length_a   1.000
_cell.length_b   1.000
_cell.length_c   1.000
_cell.angle_alpha   90.00
_cell.angle_beta   90.00
_cell.angle_gamma   90.00
#
_symmetry.space_group_name_H-M   'P 1'
#
loop_
_entity.id
_entity.type
_entity.pdbx_description
1 polymer ?
#
loop_
_entity_poly.entity_id
_entity_poly.type
_entity_poly.pdbx_seq_one_letter_code
_entity_poly.pdbx_strand_id
1 'polypeptide(L)'
;MQVLRRFPNPEILNLSVSVGHGGEACIYAVPLDDNLVAKIYHKPTISYAQKLRAMLANPPVNPTDNLGHIAIAWPQELLQAADSSGKIVGFIMPRIRGMRPIMDFYNPGIRRQHCPLFNYQYLLRTARNLASAFAALHASGYCIGDVNESNILVSDTALVTLVDTDSFQVTEPLENLVYRCSVGKAEYTPPELQNKTFADYDRENYHDLFGLAVLIFQLLMEGTHPFSGIFQGGIEPPTYQGRILSGHFTYSQKKQVPYLPTPISPGWDLLHPSLQDLFVRCFEDGHDNPRLRPNAQTWLLALAAVEESLLTCAANPQHLYHNHLDKCPWCERTRRLGGRDPFPSLVAIASKQHLQPRQKPQSKRRYVTTPRITQPLKSNYPVYHWQPTNQQFYHVPSRKKLNPKVYGVIVGVMGLGLLGYLDVMIKFTRPFVSQNPYTQQSLMSRAANQTPDLTKLSFTDYYQRGHTAYQRQDYEQAVVNFTQAIKKNPQSAKSYIDLANSQYNLNNYEAALANYNQALKLDPQEVKAYINRGNAYYMLANYSSDPNREYKQAIADFNAAININKNDAEAYIRRGVVRFEINKYINNSFQEYEKSIADFTKAIKLNSSKVDAYFQRGSVRYQMAQYSTNYAAEYKQAIADFTEAIKLNSRLAKIYLKRGMAYYELAQYGEGIADKNHVQAVADLEAAAKVSLEENDMDNYQQSLSSICIVVANKCDGLLSNSTLLGQSN
;
A
#
# COMPACT_ATOMS: atom_id res chain seq x y z
N MET A 1 23.48 28.23 -0.32
CA MET A 1 22.42 29.25 -0.50
C MET A 1 22.51 30.25 0.64
N GLN A 2 22.30 31.55 0.37
CA GLN A 2 22.22 32.58 1.41
C GLN A 2 20.76 32.94 1.67
N VAL A 3 20.37 32.97 2.95
CA VAL A 3 19.03 33.39 3.38
C VAL A 3 19.15 34.31 4.59
N LEU A 4 18.14 35.16 4.80
CA LEU A 4 18.09 36.10 5.91
C LEU A 4 17.12 35.58 6.99
N ARG A 5 17.64 35.41 8.21
CA ARG A 5 16.87 35.16 9.44
C ARG A 5 16.62 36.51 10.11
N ARG A 6 15.39 36.83 10.52
CA ARG A 6 15.03 38.21 10.96
C ARG A 6 14.70 38.41 12.45
N PHE A 7 14.79 37.40 13.31
CA PHE A 7 14.54 37.58 14.74
C PHE A 7 15.48 36.72 15.60
N PRO A 8 15.95 37.19 16.78
CA PRO A 8 15.84 38.56 17.31
C PRO A 8 16.82 39.56 16.68
N ASN A 9 17.83 39.10 15.93
CA ASN A 9 18.75 39.95 15.17
C ASN A 9 18.82 39.48 13.70
N PRO A 10 18.82 40.39 12.70
CA PRO A 10 19.00 40.01 11.31
C PRO A 10 20.35 39.32 11.09
N GLU A 11 20.32 38.08 10.63
CA GLU A 11 21.52 37.27 10.37
C GLU A 11 21.43 36.66 8.97
N ILE A 12 22.54 36.73 8.23
CA ILE A 12 22.69 36.03 6.95
C ILE A 12 23.17 34.61 7.24
N LEU A 13 22.31 33.63 6.98
CA LEU A 13 22.65 32.21 7.10
C LEU A 13 23.21 31.69 5.77
N ASN A 14 24.42 31.13 5.84
CA ASN A 14 25.05 30.41 4.73
C ASN A 14 24.71 28.93 4.80
N LEU A 15 23.61 28.52 4.15
CA LEU A 15 23.15 27.14 4.09
C LEU A 15 23.98 26.35 3.06
N SER A 16 24.91 25.51 3.53
CA SER A 16 25.81 24.71 2.68
C SER A 16 25.65 23.20 2.86
N VAL A 17 25.16 22.74 4.02
CA VAL A 17 25.01 21.33 4.34
C VAL A 17 23.54 20.93 4.24
N SER A 18 23.18 20.20 3.19
CA SER A 18 21.85 19.61 3.06
C SER A 18 21.73 18.37 3.94
N VAL A 19 20.63 18.28 4.70
CA VAL A 19 20.30 17.20 5.63
C VAL A 19 19.19 16.32 5.08
N GLY A 20 18.36 16.85 4.18
CA GLY A 20 17.28 16.12 3.53
C GLY A 20 16.73 16.87 2.33
N HIS A 21 16.16 16.13 1.38
CA HIS A 21 15.53 16.69 0.19
C HIS A 21 14.15 16.06 0.03
N GLY A 22 13.13 16.88 -0.17
CA GLY A 22 11.76 16.45 -0.47
C GLY A 22 11.27 17.08 -1.77
N GLY A 23 10.08 16.65 -2.22
CA GLY A 23 9.47 17.14 -3.47
C GLY A 23 9.11 18.63 -3.44
N GLU A 24 8.88 19.22 -2.27
CA GLU A 24 8.47 20.62 -2.13
C GLU A 24 9.58 21.55 -1.59
N ALA A 25 10.56 20.99 -0.89
CA ALA A 25 11.59 21.74 -0.20
C ALA A 25 12.89 20.95 0.03
N CYS A 26 13.98 21.67 0.26
CA CYS A 26 15.23 21.16 0.82
C CYS A 26 15.33 21.48 2.31
N ILE A 27 15.94 20.59 3.09
CA ILE A 27 16.23 20.78 4.51
C ILE A 27 17.74 20.95 4.67
N TYR A 28 18.17 22.06 5.25
CA TYR A 28 19.57 22.39 5.51
C TYR A 28 19.86 22.47 7.00
N ALA A 29 21.09 22.13 7.38
CA ALA A 29 21.58 22.42 8.73
C ALA A 29 21.71 23.94 8.90
N VAL A 30 21.29 24.46 10.06
CA VAL A 30 21.54 25.86 10.43
C VAL A 30 22.99 25.98 10.93
N PRO A 31 23.81 26.90 10.38
CA PRO A 31 25.16 27.12 10.88
C PRO A 31 25.16 27.53 12.37
N LEU A 32 26.11 27.02 13.14
CA LEU A 32 26.32 27.34 14.57
C LEU A 32 25.18 26.95 15.53
N ASP A 33 24.05 26.44 15.03
CA ASP A 33 22.99 25.86 15.86
C ASP A 33 22.64 24.45 15.38
N ASP A 34 23.17 23.48 16.10
CA ASP A 34 22.98 22.07 15.81
C ASP A 34 21.55 21.59 16.06
N ASN A 35 20.74 22.31 16.83
CA ASN A 35 19.39 21.90 17.20
C ASN A 35 18.33 22.38 16.20
N LEU A 36 18.72 23.12 15.16
CA LEU A 36 17.82 23.70 14.18
C LEU A 36 18.13 23.23 12.76
N VAL A 37 17.09 23.19 11.94
CA VAL A 37 17.19 23.01 10.49
C VAL A 37 16.36 24.06 9.77
N ALA A 38 16.80 24.44 8.58
CA ALA A 38 16.10 25.35 7.68
C ALA A 38 15.41 24.54 6.58
N LYS A 39 14.08 24.61 6.48
CA LYS A 39 13.32 24.08 5.34
C LYS A 39 13.13 25.20 4.33
N ILE A 40 13.64 25.02 3.11
CA ILE A 40 13.61 26.00 2.02
C ILE A 40 12.79 25.45 0.86
N TYR A 41 11.72 26.15 0.49
CA TYR A 41 10.86 25.73 -0.61
C TYR A 41 11.55 25.89 -1.95
N HIS A 42 11.31 24.93 -2.86
CA HIS A 42 11.77 25.05 -4.25
C HIS A 42 11.05 26.19 -4.96
N LYS A 43 9.74 26.34 -4.70
CA LYS A 43 8.87 27.36 -5.30
C LYS A 43 8.05 28.10 -4.24
N PRO A 44 8.66 29.08 -3.53
CA PRO A 44 7.95 29.82 -2.51
C PRO A 44 6.86 30.72 -3.12
N THR A 45 5.64 30.59 -2.58
CA THR A 45 4.47 31.39 -2.95
C THR A 45 4.08 32.36 -1.84
N ILE A 46 3.30 33.39 -2.17
CA ILE A 46 2.76 34.33 -1.16
C ILE A 46 1.83 33.60 -0.18
N SER A 47 1.03 32.65 -0.67
CA SER A 47 0.15 31.82 0.15
C SER A 47 0.92 31.04 1.22
N TYR A 48 2.05 30.41 0.85
CA TYR A 48 2.92 29.72 1.82
C TYR A 48 3.45 30.67 2.89
N ALA A 49 3.88 31.87 2.48
CA ALA A 49 4.35 32.88 3.41
C ALA A 49 3.26 33.33 4.41
N GLN A 50 2.02 33.50 3.96
CA GLN A 50 0.90 33.88 4.82
C GLN A 50 0.51 32.73 5.75
N LYS A 51 0.42 31.49 5.24
CA LYS A 51 0.20 30.28 6.04
C LYS A 51 1.21 30.15 7.17
N LEU A 52 2.51 30.28 6.87
CA LEU A 52 3.56 30.19 7.88
C LEU A 52 3.46 31.30 8.93
N ARG A 53 3.04 32.52 8.56
CA ARG A 53 2.76 33.58 9.54
C ARG A 53 1.62 33.20 10.47
N ALA A 54 0.53 32.64 9.93
CA ALA A 54 -0.60 32.15 10.74
C ALA A 54 -0.18 31.03 11.70
N MET A 55 0.69 30.12 11.25
CA MET A 55 1.26 29.05 12.08
C MET A 55 2.14 29.59 13.23
N LEU A 56 2.99 30.58 12.95
CA LEU A 56 3.87 31.19 13.96
C LEU A 56 3.11 32.03 14.98
N ALA A 57 2.00 32.64 14.57
CA ALA A 57 1.17 33.44 15.46
C ALA A 57 0.41 32.59 16.49
N ASN A 58 0.13 31.31 16.19
CA ASN A 58 -0.72 30.44 17.01
C ASN A 58 -0.12 29.03 17.20
N PRO A 59 1.10 28.88 17.75
CA PRO A 59 1.72 27.56 17.87
C PRO A 59 0.89 26.60 18.75
N PRO A 60 0.79 25.31 18.38
CA PRO A 60 0.07 24.33 19.18
C PRO A 60 0.79 24.02 20.49
N VAL A 61 0.04 23.55 21.48
CA VAL A 61 0.62 23.08 22.76
C VAL A 61 1.44 21.82 22.53
N ASN A 62 2.67 21.79 23.03
CA ASN A 62 3.51 20.59 23.04
C ASN A 62 3.12 19.67 24.22
N PRO A 63 2.49 18.50 23.99
CA PRO A 63 2.01 17.65 25.09
C PRO A 63 3.13 17.00 25.93
N THR A 64 4.37 16.99 25.45
CA THR A 64 5.51 16.37 26.13
C THR A 64 6.58 17.38 26.56
N ASP A 65 6.20 18.65 26.70
CA ASP A 65 7.14 19.73 27.02
C ASP A 65 7.83 19.51 28.38
N ASN A 66 7.10 18.99 29.36
CA ASN A 66 7.62 18.60 30.68
C ASN A 66 8.71 17.51 30.63
N LEU A 67 8.84 16.78 29.53
CA LEU A 67 9.88 15.78 29.30
C LEU A 67 11.05 16.33 28.48
N GLY A 68 11.03 17.62 28.10
CA GLY A 68 12.02 18.22 27.21
C GLY A 68 11.97 17.65 25.79
N HIS A 69 10.84 17.05 25.39
CA HIS A 69 10.66 16.40 24.10
C HIS A 69 9.77 17.21 23.17
N ILE A 70 10.12 17.24 21.88
CA ILE A 70 9.41 17.98 20.84
C ILE A 70 8.40 17.04 20.16
N ALA A 71 7.14 17.04 20.59
CA ALA A 71 6.11 16.19 19.97
C ALA A 71 5.64 16.68 18.59
N ILE A 72 5.84 17.96 18.30
CA ILE A 72 5.40 18.59 17.04
C ILE A 72 6.57 19.44 16.55
N ALA A 73 7.17 19.07 15.42
CA ALA A 73 8.25 19.83 14.80
C ALA A 73 7.69 21.09 14.10
N TRP A 74 7.20 22.04 14.90
CA TRP A 74 6.52 23.25 14.44
C TRP A 74 7.53 24.28 13.88
N PRO A 75 7.14 25.11 12.89
CA PRO A 75 7.93 26.26 12.48
C PRO A 75 8.21 27.20 13.66
N GLN A 76 9.43 27.74 13.74
CA GLN A 76 9.84 28.68 14.79
C GLN A 76 10.12 30.07 14.23
N GLU A 77 10.65 30.17 13.01
CA GLU A 77 11.01 31.45 12.40
C GLU A 77 10.89 31.42 10.87
N LEU A 78 10.64 32.57 10.25
CA LEU A 78 10.61 32.72 8.79
C LEU A 78 12.00 33.04 8.24
N LEU A 79 12.28 32.51 7.05
CA LEU A 79 13.48 32.80 6.28
C LEU A 79 13.15 33.62 5.05
N GLN A 80 13.91 34.69 4.83
CA GLN A 80 13.80 35.59 3.69
C GLN A 80 14.90 35.34 2.66
N ALA A 81 14.63 35.67 1.40
CA ALA A 81 15.66 35.75 0.38
C ALA A 81 16.70 36.82 0.73
N ALA A 82 17.98 36.56 0.44
CA ALA A 82 19.08 37.48 0.71
C ALA A 82 19.20 38.62 -0.33
N ASP A 83 18.34 38.64 -1.35
CA ASP A 83 18.34 39.59 -2.48
C ASP A 83 17.62 40.91 -2.17
N SER A 84 17.34 41.20 -0.90
CA SER A 84 16.58 42.37 -0.44
C SER A 84 15.11 42.42 -0.88
N SER A 85 14.59 41.41 -1.58
CA SER A 85 13.17 41.36 -2.00
C SER A 85 12.20 41.23 -0.82
N GLY A 86 12.69 40.78 0.34
CA GLY A 86 11.86 40.46 1.50
C GLY A 86 10.97 39.23 1.31
N LYS A 87 11.12 38.51 0.18
CA LYS A 87 10.35 37.31 -0.14
C LYS A 87 10.63 36.21 0.89
N ILE A 88 9.59 35.66 1.50
CA ILE A 88 9.73 34.48 2.37
C ILE A 88 10.03 33.26 1.48
N VAL A 89 11.12 32.56 1.77
CA VAL A 89 11.60 31.40 1.00
C VAL A 89 11.53 30.08 1.78
N GLY A 90 11.25 30.15 3.07
CA GLY A 90 11.22 28.98 3.94
C GLY A 90 11.10 29.36 5.42
N PHE A 91 11.46 28.42 6.29
CA PHE A 91 11.38 28.59 7.73
C PHE A 91 12.42 27.75 8.47
N ILE A 92 12.68 28.11 9.74
CA ILE A 92 13.48 27.34 10.69
C ILE A 92 12.54 26.48 11.53
N MET A 93 12.95 25.24 11.81
CA MET A 93 12.26 24.32 12.71
C MET A 93 13.26 23.49 13.53
N PRO A 94 12.83 22.84 14.63
CA PRO A 94 13.68 21.96 15.40
C PRO A 94 14.24 20.80 14.59
N ARG A 95 15.51 20.46 14.83
CA ARG A 95 16.17 19.29 14.27
C ARG A 95 15.89 18.07 15.13
N ILE A 96 15.14 17.12 14.59
CA ILE A 96 14.84 15.86 15.26
C ILE A 96 16.01 14.88 15.08
N ARG A 97 16.50 14.30 16.17
CA ARG A 97 17.66 13.39 16.22
C ARG A 97 17.33 12.15 17.04
N GLY A 98 17.97 11.03 16.73
CA GLY A 98 17.85 9.79 17.53
C GLY A 98 16.47 9.12 17.46
N MET A 99 15.61 9.53 16.53
CA MET A 99 14.29 8.95 16.30
C MET A 99 14.25 8.22 14.97
N ARG A 100 13.34 7.25 14.85
CA ARG A 100 13.14 6.42 13.66
C ARG A 100 11.69 6.52 13.19
N PRO A 101 11.40 6.31 11.89
CA PRO A 101 10.02 6.23 11.40
C PRO A 101 9.21 5.20 12.18
N ILE A 102 7.93 5.48 12.45
CA ILE A 102 7.02 4.60 13.20
C ILE A 102 6.95 3.18 12.61
N MET A 103 7.16 3.02 11.30
CA MET A 103 7.16 1.73 10.62
C MET A 103 8.21 0.75 11.12
N ASP A 104 9.35 1.25 11.60
CA ASP A 104 10.42 0.41 12.15
C ASP A 104 9.99 -0.33 13.42
N PHE A 105 8.95 0.18 14.10
CA PHE A 105 8.47 -0.33 15.38
C PHE A 105 7.28 -1.25 15.25
N TYR A 106 6.33 -0.94 14.34
CA TYR A 106 5.22 -1.84 14.10
C TYR A 106 5.63 -3.05 13.24
N ASN A 107 6.66 -2.93 12.41
CA ASN A 107 7.19 -4.06 11.65
C ASN A 107 8.01 -4.99 12.57
N PRO A 108 7.54 -6.23 12.83
CA PRO A 108 8.21 -7.11 13.78
C PRO A 108 9.59 -7.56 13.30
N GLY A 109 9.84 -7.60 11.99
CA GLY A 109 11.15 -7.92 11.41
C GLY A 109 12.18 -6.85 11.69
N ILE A 110 11.86 -5.60 11.36
CA ILE A 110 12.73 -4.44 11.58
C ILE A 110 12.95 -4.23 13.09
N ARG A 111 11.88 -4.28 13.89
CA ARG A 111 11.95 -4.12 15.34
C ARG A 111 12.90 -5.13 16.00
N ARG A 112 12.86 -6.41 15.62
CA ARG A 112 13.80 -7.42 16.17
C ARG A 112 15.26 -7.10 15.87
N GLN A 113 15.56 -6.44 14.76
CA GLN A 113 16.94 -6.12 14.38
C GLN A 113 17.45 -4.85 15.09
N HIS A 114 16.61 -3.82 15.18
CA HIS A 114 17.05 -2.48 15.58
C HIS A 114 16.56 -2.05 16.96
N CYS A 115 15.49 -2.67 17.46
CA CYS A 115 14.80 -2.33 18.72
C CYS A 115 14.32 -3.59 19.47
N PRO A 116 15.17 -4.62 19.71
CA PRO A 116 14.70 -5.91 20.23
C PRO A 116 14.16 -5.84 21.67
N LEU A 117 14.48 -4.77 22.40
CA LEU A 117 13.96 -4.51 23.75
C LEU A 117 12.55 -3.90 23.77
N PHE A 118 12.08 -3.41 22.62
CA PHE A 118 10.78 -2.76 22.49
C PHE A 118 9.67 -3.82 22.50
N ASN A 119 8.99 -3.94 23.63
CA ASN A 119 7.93 -4.92 23.84
C ASN A 119 6.52 -4.36 23.53
N TYR A 120 5.48 -5.15 23.77
CA TYR A 120 4.10 -4.74 23.47
C TYR A 120 3.64 -3.51 24.26
N GLN A 121 4.12 -3.32 25.50
CA GLN A 121 3.85 -2.12 26.29
C GLN A 121 4.43 -0.86 25.61
N TYR A 122 5.63 -0.96 25.03
CA TYR A 122 6.20 0.16 24.28
C TYR A 122 5.36 0.53 23.06
N LEU A 123 4.76 -0.44 22.35
CA LEU A 123 3.85 -0.16 21.23
C LEU A 123 2.57 0.55 21.67
N LEU A 124 1.99 0.11 22.79
CA LEU A 124 0.83 0.78 23.42
C LEU A 124 1.19 2.21 23.84
N ARG A 125 2.37 2.39 24.45
CA ARG A 125 2.86 3.71 24.86
C ARG A 125 3.13 4.62 23.67
N THR A 126 3.68 4.10 22.57
CA THR A 126 3.85 4.83 21.30
C THR A 126 2.49 5.25 20.75
N ALA A 127 1.51 4.33 20.70
CA ALA A 127 0.14 4.64 20.26
C ALA A 127 -0.51 5.72 21.15
N ARG A 128 -0.30 5.65 22.47
CA ARG A 128 -0.81 6.61 23.43
C ARG A 128 -0.22 8.00 23.21
N ASN A 129 1.11 8.08 23.04
CA ASN A 129 1.81 9.34 22.79
C ASN A 129 1.43 9.95 21.44
N LEU A 130 1.21 9.11 20.41
CA LEU A 130 0.66 9.54 19.12
C LEU A 130 -0.74 10.14 19.26
N ALA A 131 -1.64 9.45 19.97
CA ALA A 131 -2.99 9.97 20.26
C ALA A 131 -2.94 11.28 21.06
N SER A 132 -2.00 11.42 21.99
CA SER A 132 -1.78 12.67 22.74
C SER A 132 -1.34 13.83 21.84
N ALA A 133 -0.45 13.59 20.87
CA ALA A 133 -0.03 14.61 19.91
C ALA A 133 -1.20 15.07 19.01
N PHE A 134 -2.01 14.12 18.55
CA PHE A 134 -3.22 14.42 17.77
C PHE A 134 -4.24 15.21 18.61
N ALA A 135 -4.46 14.82 19.87
CA ALA A 135 -5.36 15.52 20.77
C ALA A 135 -4.92 16.99 21.00
N ALA A 136 -3.62 17.23 21.18
CA ALA A 136 -3.08 18.57 21.35
C ALA A 136 -3.25 19.45 20.09
N LEU A 137 -3.01 18.90 18.90
CA LEU A 137 -3.23 19.61 17.63
C LEU A 137 -4.71 19.92 17.40
N HIS A 138 -5.59 18.93 17.58
CA HIS A 138 -7.03 19.09 17.42
C HIS A 138 -7.62 20.10 18.41
N ALA A 139 -7.13 20.11 19.66
CA ALA A 139 -7.50 21.11 20.66
C ALA A 139 -7.01 22.52 20.32
N SER A 140 -5.91 22.62 19.57
CA SER A 140 -5.37 23.89 19.05
C SER A 140 -6.02 24.32 17.72
N GLY A 141 -7.03 23.59 17.24
CA GLY A 141 -7.77 23.91 16.02
C GLY A 141 -7.08 23.50 14.71
N TYR A 142 -6.02 22.71 14.76
CA TYR A 142 -5.31 22.22 13.58
C TYR A 142 -5.84 20.88 13.09
N CYS A 143 -5.93 20.73 11.77
CA CYS A 143 -6.14 19.44 11.11
C CYS A 143 -4.84 19.03 10.39
N ILE A 144 -4.37 17.82 10.67
CA ILE A 144 -3.07 17.30 10.18
C ILE A 144 -3.14 17.08 8.66
N GLY A 145 -4.23 16.49 8.17
CA GLY A 145 -4.42 16.20 6.76
C GLY A 145 -3.63 14.99 6.30
N ASP A 146 -2.31 15.11 6.14
CA ASP A 146 -1.45 14.04 5.62
C ASP A 146 -0.96 13.08 6.71
N VAL A 147 -1.92 12.41 7.35
CA VAL A 147 -1.61 11.37 8.33
C VAL A 147 -1.06 10.14 7.61
N ASN A 148 0.21 9.80 7.81
CA ASN A 148 0.84 8.60 7.26
C ASN A 148 2.07 8.20 8.09
N GLU A 149 2.66 7.04 7.81
CA GLU A 149 3.79 6.51 8.59
C GLU A 149 5.09 7.30 8.43
N SER A 150 5.31 7.99 7.31
CA SER A 150 6.55 8.76 7.08
C SER A 150 6.60 10.05 7.89
N ASN A 151 5.44 10.58 8.27
CA ASN A 151 5.33 11.84 9.03
C ASN A 151 5.43 11.64 10.55
N ILE A 152 5.69 10.42 11.02
CA ILE A 152 5.76 10.08 12.44
C ILE A 152 7.12 9.47 12.80
N LEU A 153 7.86 10.17 13.66
CA LEU A 153 9.10 9.68 14.23
C LEU A 153 8.88 9.20 15.67
N VAL A 154 9.58 8.14 16.07
CA VAL A 154 9.46 7.52 17.39
C VAL A 154 10.85 7.32 18.00
N SER A 155 10.99 7.66 19.29
CA SER A 155 12.21 7.45 20.07
C SER A 155 12.30 6.02 20.61
N ASP A 156 13.47 5.67 21.13
CA ASP A 156 13.69 4.45 21.93
C ASP A 156 12.93 4.43 23.27
N THR A 157 12.37 5.56 23.69
CA THR A 157 11.51 5.72 24.88
C THR A 157 10.03 5.82 24.54
N ALA A 158 9.63 5.48 23.31
CA ALA A 158 8.26 5.55 22.80
C ALA A 158 7.65 6.96 22.69
N LEU A 159 8.45 8.02 22.79
CA LEU A 159 8.01 9.38 22.49
C LEU A 159 7.82 9.55 20.98
N VAL A 160 6.87 10.40 20.59
CA VAL A 160 6.43 10.55 19.20
C VAL A 160 6.56 11.99 18.76
N THR A 161 7.24 12.23 17.64
CA THR A 161 7.32 13.53 16.98
C THR A 161 6.61 13.50 15.63
N LEU A 162 5.65 14.41 15.45
CA LEU A 162 5.04 14.70 14.16
C LEU A 162 5.97 15.64 13.37
N VAL A 163 6.28 15.26 12.14
CA VAL A 163 7.10 16.05 11.21
C VAL A 163 6.28 16.47 9.98
N ASP A 164 6.88 17.30 9.12
CA ASP A 164 6.24 17.87 7.92
C ASP A 164 4.98 18.69 8.24
N THR A 165 5.06 19.48 9.31
CA THR A 165 3.93 20.23 9.90
C THR A 165 3.42 21.37 9.01
N ASP A 166 4.22 21.84 8.05
CA ASP A 166 3.81 22.87 7.10
C ASP A 166 2.84 22.35 6.02
N SER A 167 2.63 21.04 5.93
CA SER A 167 1.58 20.43 5.09
C SER A 167 0.18 20.53 5.74
N PHE A 168 0.08 20.81 7.04
CA PHE A 168 -1.18 20.78 7.80
C PHE A 168 -2.19 21.78 7.27
N GLN A 169 -3.48 21.51 7.48
CA GLN A 169 -4.51 22.53 7.24
C GLN A 169 -4.48 23.57 8.37
N VAL A 170 -4.40 24.84 7.99
CA VAL A 170 -4.31 25.97 8.91
C VAL A 170 -5.45 26.92 8.64
N THR A 171 -6.25 27.22 9.65
CA THR A 171 -7.29 28.24 9.57
C THR A 171 -6.80 29.51 10.25
N GLU A 172 -6.82 30.62 9.53
CA GLU A 172 -6.53 31.93 10.09
C GLU A 172 -7.78 32.50 10.80
N PRO A 173 -7.72 32.75 12.13
CA PRO A 173 -8.91 33.11 12.90
C PRO A 173 -9.55 34.45 12.54
N LEU A 174 -8.77 35.42 12.02
CA LEU A 174 -9.22 36.79 11.79
C LEU A 174 -10.02 36.93 10.48
N GLU A 175 -9.55 36.29 9.40
CA GLU A 175 -10.18 36.36 8.08
C GLU A 175 -11.00 35.10 7.72
N ASN A 176 -11.00 34.10 8.61
CA ASN A 176 -11.56 32.77 8.38
C ASN A 176 -11.03 32.12 7.08
N LEU A 177 -9.81 32.47 6.69
CA LEU A 177 -9.11 31.94 5.53
C LEU A 177 -8.52 30.57 5.87
N VAL A 178 -8.82 29.57 5.03
CA VAL A 178 -8.33 28.19 5.22
C VAL A 178 -7.21 27.89 4.25
N TYR A 179 -6.01 27.68 4.77
CA TYR A 179 -4.87 27.13 4.03
C TYR A 179 -4.97 25.60 4.05
N ARG A 180 -5.52 25.04 2.98
CA ARG A 180 -5.82 23.60 2.86
C ARG A 180 -4.56 22.73 2.76
N CYS A 181 -4.69 21.49 3.24
CA CYS A 181 -3.69 20.45 3.02
C CYS A 181 -3.94 19.81 1.64
N SER A 182 -2.98 19.93 0.72
CA SER A 182 -3.07 19.45 -0.67
C SER A 182 -2.62 17.99 -0.87
N VAL A 183 -2.04 17.37 0.15
CA VAL A 183 -1.41 16.05 0.08
C VAL A 183 -2.13 15.02 0.96
N GLY A 184 -1.94 13.75 0.66
CA GLY A 184 -2.55 12.65 1.41
C GLY A 184 -2.21 11.30 0.80
N LYS A 185 -2.07 10.29 1.65
CA LYS A 185 -1.76 8.92 1.25
C LYS A 185 -3.01 8.03 1.32
N ALA A 186 -3.38 7.41 0.20
CA ALA A 186 -4.67 6.74 0.03
C ALA A 186 -4.95 5.64 1.07
N GLU A 187 -3.92 4.97 1.59
CA GLU A 187 -4.05 3.95 2.65
C GLU A 187 -4.53 4.51 4.00
N TYR A 188 -4.30 5.80 4.25
CA TYR A 188 -4.67 6.49 5.50
C TYR A 188 -5.80 7.50 5.30
N THR A 189 -6.23 7.73 4.06
CA THR A 189 -7.31 8.64 3.72
C THR A 189 -8.68 8.00 4.03
N PRO A 190 -9.58 8.66 4.76
CA PRO A 190 -10.92 8.13 5.07
C PRO A 190 -11.82 8.06 3.83
N PRO A 191 -12.87 7.21 3.82
CA PRO A 191 -13.70 6.93 2.64
C PRO A 191 -14.31 8.18 2.00
N GLU A 192 -14.75 9.17 2.78
CA GLU A 192 -15.35 10.42 2.29
C GLU A 192 -14.36 11.36 1.59
N LEU A 193 -13.06 11.18 1.82
CA LEU A 193 -11.99 11.94 1.15
C LEU A 193 -11.32 11.16 0.01
N GLN A 194 -11.65 9.89 -0.18
CA GLN A 194 -11.15 9.13 -1.32
C GLN A 194 -11.68 9.73 -2.63
N ASN A 195 -10.82 9.78 -3.64
CA ASN A 195 -11.11 10.40 -4.96
C ASN A 195 -11.43 11.91 -4.90
N LYS A 196 -11.04 12.63 -3.85
CA LYS A 196 -11.20 14.08 -3.76
C LYS A 196 -9.91 14.81 -4.12
N THR A 197 -10.04 16.00 -4.69
CA THR A 197 -8.92 16.94 -4.82
C THR A 197 -8.72 17.64 -3.48
N PHE A 198 -7.64 17.30 -2.79
CA PHE A 198 -7.39 17.78 -1.44
C PHE A 198 -7.21 19.30 -1.35
N ALA A 199 -6.67 19.93 -2.40
CA ALA A 199 -6.50 21.39 -2.46
C ALA A 199 -7.82 22.17 -2.42
N ASP A 200 -8.95 21.54 -2.74
CA ASP A 200 -10.27 22.18 -2.83
C ASP A 200 -11.20 21.79 -1.67
N TYR A 201 -10.70 21.07 -0.67
CA TYR A 201 -11.53 20.47 0.37
C TYR A 201 -11.09 20.88 1.78
N ASP A 202 -12.01 21.47 2.54
CA ASP A 202 -11.81 21.78 3.96
C ASP A 202 -11.96 20.51 4.80
N ARG A 203 -10.87 20.08 5.42
CA ARG A 203 -10.88 18.89 6.29
C ARG A 203 -11.32 19.27 7.71
N GLU A 204 -12.24 18.49 8.26
CA GLU A 204 -12.51 18.44 9.70
C GLU A 204 -11.60 17.44 10.44
N ASN A 205 -11.46 17.60 11.76
CA ASN A 205 -10.61 16.75 12.62
C ASN A 205 -10.93 15.25 12.51
N TYR A 206 -12.18 14.88 12.23
CA TYR A 206 -12.56 13.46 12.11
C TYR A 206 -11.96 12.76 10.89
N HIS A 207 -11.45 13.51 9.91
CA HIS A 207 -10.72 12.91 8.80
C HIS A 207 -9.38 12.36 9.26
N ASP A 208 -8.66 13.07 10.14
CA ASP A 208 -7.39 12.62 10.71
C ASP A 208 -7.57 11.37 11.58
N LEU A 209 -8.72 11.24 12.26
CA LEU A 209 -9.00 10.14 13.20
C LEU A 209 -8.99 8.77 12.52
N PHE A 210 -9.32 8.70 11.23
CA PHE A 210 -9.21 7.46 10.47
C PHE A 210 -7.74 7.05 10.32
N GLY A 211 -6.88 7.95 9.86
CA GLY A 211 -5.43 7.71 9.73
C GLY A 211 -4.77 7.40 11.08
N LEU A 212 -5.18 8.09 12.15
CA LEU A 212 -4.75 7.81 13.52
C LEU A 212 -5.08 6.35 13.90
N ALA A 213 -6.32 5.93 13.67
CA ALA A 213 -6.74 4.56 13.96
C ALA A 213 -5.97 3.54 13.10
N VAL A 214 -5.66 3.83 11.84
CA VAL A 214 -4.83 2.94 10.99
C VAL A 214 -3.44 2.76 11.59
N LEU A 215 -2.77 3.85 12.00
CA LEU A 215 -1.43 3.80 12.61
C LEU A 215 -1.44 3.05 13.95
N ILE A 216 -2.43 3.31 14.81
CA ILE A 216 -2.60 2.57 16.08
C ILE A 216 -2.86 1.09 15.80
N PHE A 217 -3.70 0.77 14.80
CA PHE A 217 -3.98 -0.61 14.42
C PHE A 217 -2.69 -1.32 13.97
N GLN A 218 -1.89 -0.70 13.10
CA GLN A 218 -0.62 -1.25 12.65
C GLN A 218 0.36 -1.48 13.82
N LEU A 219 0.49 -0.52 14.74
CA LEU A 219 1.30 -0.68 15.97
C LEU A 219 0.90 -1.91 16.78
N LEU A 220 -0.40 -2.11 17.00
CA LEU A 220 -0.89 -3.19 17.86
C LEU A 220 -1.02 -4.53 17.13
N MET A 221 -1.08 -4.52 15.80
CA MET A 221 -1.31 -5.68 14.94
C MET A 221 -0.10 -6.05 14.06
N GLU A 222 1.11 -5.77 14.55
CA GLU A 222 2.39 -6.14 13.91
C GLU A 222 2.53 -5.65 12.45
N GLY A 223 2.08 -4.43 12.18
CA GLY A 223 2.14 -3.79 10.86
C GLY A 223 1.02 -4.20 9.91
N THR A 224 0.09 -5.06 10.35
CA THR A 224 -1.10 -5.44 9.56
C THR A 224 -1.97 -4.21 9.35
N HIS A 225 -2.36 -3.93 8.10
CA HIS A 225 -3.30 -2.85 7.80
C HIS A 225 -4.75 -3.32 8.10
N PRO A 226 -5.66 -2.48 8.64
CA PRO A 226 -7.03 -2.90 9.01
C PRO A 226 -7.89 -3.38 7.82
N PHE A 227 -7.54 -2.96 6.61
CA PHE A 227 -8.16 -3.38 5.34
C PHE A 227 -7.34 -4.43 4.56
N SER A 228 -6.34 -5.04 5.22
CA SER A 228 -5.54 -6.13 4.63
C SER A 228 -6.12 -7.49 5.00
N GLY A 229 -6.12 -8.40 4.04
CA GLY A 229 -6.65 -9.75 4.20
C GLY A 229 -6.51 -10.57 2.92
N ILE A 230 -6.78 -11.86 3.02
CA ILE A 230 -6.90 -12.78 1.89
C ILE A 230 -8.26 -12.53 1.23
N PHE A 231 -8.24 -11.95 0.04
CA PHE A 231 -9.45 -11.70 -0.74
C PHE A 231 -10.12 -13.02 -1.14
N GLN A 232 -11.43 -13.09 -0.95
CA GLN A 232 -12.25 -14.27 -1.23
C GLN A 232 -13.06 -14.12 -2.54
N GLY A 233 -12.87 -13.03 -3.28
CA GLY A 233 -13.56 -12.80 -4.56
C GLY A 233 -12.86 -13.47 -5.74
N GLY A 234 -13.62 -13.79 -6.79
CA GLY A 234 -13.11 -14.39 -8.03
C GLY A 234 -12.49 -13.41 -9.03
N ILE A 235 -12.24 -12.16 -8.61
CA ILE A 235 -11.61 -11.10 -9.42
C ILE A 235 -10.30 -10.64 -8.77
N GLU A 236 -9.56 -9.77 -9.44
CA GLU A 236 -8.37 -9.15 -8.83
C GLU A 236 -8.77 -8.37 -7.56
N PRO A 237 -8.02 -8.51 -6.45
CA PRO A 237 -8.36 -7.83 -5.21
C PRO A 237 -8.26 -6.31 -5.37
N PRO A 238 -9.29 -5.53 -4.99
CA PRO A 238 -9.22 -4.08 -4.98
C PRO A 238 -8.00 -3.52 -4.25
N THR A 239 -7.56 -2.32 -4.67
CA THR A 239 -6.55 -1.52 -3.96
C THR A 239 -7.02 -1.14 -2.56
N TYR A 240 -6.12 -0.69 -1.68
CA TYR A 240 -6.53 -0.22 -0.34
C TYR A 240 -7.56 0.90 -0.41
N GLN A 241 -7.39 1.85 -1.33
CA GLN A 241 -8.39 2.88 -1.64
C GLN A 241 -9.77 2.28 -1.93
N GLY A 242 -9.85 1.29 -2.83
CA GLY A 242 -11.10 0.61 -3.16
C GLY A 242 -11.72 -0.13 -1.97
N ARG A 243 -10.89 -0.75 -1.11
CA ARG A 243 -11.34 -1.44 0.10
C ARG A 243 -11.87 -0.48 1.15
N ILE A 244 -11.21 0.66 1.36
CA ILE A 244 -11.62 1.70 2.30
C ILE A 244 -12.94 2.31 1.85
N LEU A 245 -13.06 2.66 0.56
CA LEU A 245 -14.30 3.15 -0.05
C LEU A 245 -15.46 2.17 0.20
N SER A 246 -15.22 0.88 0.00
CA SER A 246 -16.24 -0.16 0.16
C SER A 246 -16.52 -0.54 1.64
N GLY A 247 -15.80 0.02 2.60
CA GLY A 247 -15.95 -0.33 4.01
C GLY A 247 -15.52 -1.76 4.34
N HIS A 248 -14.59 -2.33 3.56
CA HIS A 248 -14.10 -3.71 3.71
C HIS A 248 -13.10 -3.86 4.87
N PHE A 249 -13.49 -3.39 6.05
CA PHE A 249 -12.73 -3.59 7.28
C PHE A 249 -12.67 -5.09 7.59
N THR A 250 -11.48 -5.68 7.57
CA THR A 250 -11.30 -7.15 7.55
C THR A 250 -11.77 -7.82 8.85
N TYR A 251 -11.88 -7.07 9.93
CA TYR A 251 -12.34 -7.54 11.23
C TYR A 251 -13.74 -7.02 11.58
N SER A 252 -14.51 -6.62 10.57
CA SER A 252 -15.90 -6.18 10.73
C SER A 252 -16.73 -7.22 11.47
N GLN A 253 -17.56 -6.73 12.40
CA GLN A 253 -18.47 -7.57 13.19
C GLN A 253 -19.92 -7.46 12.71
N LYS A 254 -20.27 -6.37 11.99
CA LYS A 254 -21.65 -6.09 11.55
C LYS A 254 -21.86 -6.40 10.07
N LYS A 255 -20.80 -6.37 9.26
CA LYS A 255 -20.86 -6.56 7.79
C LYS A 255 -20.06 -7.81 7.38
N GLN A 256 -20.60 -8.56 6.42
CA GLN A 256 -19.83 -9.61 5.76
C GLN A 256 -18.91 -8.96 4.73
N VAL A 257 -17.60 -9.12 4.92
CA VAL A 257 -16.57 -8.56 4.01
C VAL A 257 -15.88 -9.69 3.23
N PRO A 258 -15.47 -9.46 1.96
CA PRO A 258 -14.85 -10.49 1.12
C PRO A 258 -13.37 -10.70 1.44
N TYR A 259 -12.97 -10.54 2.71
CA TYR A 259 -11.60 -10.65 3.17
C TYR A 259 -11.54 -11.46 4.45
N LEU A 260 -10.58 -12.38 4.52
CA LEU A 260 -10.22 -13.07 5.75
C LEU A 260 -8.91 -12.51 6.28
N PRO A 261 -8.72 -12.36 7.61
CA PRO A 261 -7.43 -12.02 8.19
C PRO A 261 -6.33 -12.97 7.70
N THR A 262 -5.14 -12.45 7.43
CA THR A 262 -4.02 -13.29 7.01
C THR A 262 -3.63 -14.23 8.16
N PRO A 263 -3.31 -15.52 7.92
CA PRO A 263 -2.96 -16.46 8.99
C PRO A 263 -1.76 -16.04 9.85
N ILE A 264 -0.93 -15.14 9.31
CA ILE A 264 0.25 -14.62 9.98
C ILE A 264 -0.11 -13.41 10.86
N SER A 265 -1.20 -12.66 10.61
CA SER A 265 -1.54 -11.50 11.44
C SER A 265 -1.91 -11.90 12.88
N PRO A 266 -1.83 -10.98 13.86
CA PRO A 266 -2.44 -11.21 15.15
C PRO A 266 -3.94 -11.46 15.02
N GLY A 267 -4.48 -12.34 15.86
CA GLY A 267 -5.93 -12.58 15.90
C GLY A 267 -6.65 -11.38 16.51
N TRP A 268 -7.91 -11.16 16.15
CA TRP A 268 -8.73 -10.06 16.66
C TRP A 268 -8.80 -10.03 18.19
N ASP A 269 -8.97 -11.21 18.81
CA ASP A 269 -9.07 -11.39 20.25
C ASP A 269 -7.80 -11.00 21.02
N LEU A 270 -6.67 -10.80 20.31
CA LEU A 270 -5.45 -10.27 20.90
C LEU A 270 -5.65 -8.85 21.42
N LEU A 271 -6.50 -8.04 20.79
CA LEU A 271 -6.76 -6.67 21.22
C LEU A 271 -7.67 -6.65 22.45
N HIS A 272 -7.44 -5.72 23.39
CA HIS A 272 -8.34 -5.51 24.52
C HIS A 272 -9.75 -5.12 24.02
N PRO A 273 -10.85 -5.60 24.63
CA PRO A 273 -12.21 -5.32 24.16
C PRO A 273 -12.53 -3.83 23.98
N SER A 274 -12.00 -2.96 24.85
CA SER A 274 -12.19 -1.51 24.68
C SER A 274 -11.53 -0.97 23.41
N LEU A 275 -10.37 -1.51 22.99
CA LEU A 275 -9.71 -1.10 21.74
C LEU A 275 -10.44 -1.67 20.51
N GLN A 276 -10.96 -2.90 20.62
CA GLN A 276 -11.81 -3.49 19.59
C GLN A 276 -13.03 -2.60 19.29
N ASP A 277 -13.73 -2.12 20.34
CA ASP A 277 -14.84 -1.17 20.20
C ASP A 277 -14.43 0.10 19.46
N LEU A 278 -13.29 0.71 19.83
CA LEU A 278 -12.82 1.92 19.16
C LEU A 278 -12.49 1.70 17.68
N PHE A 279 -11.89 0.56 17.31
CA PHE A 279 -11.64 0.24 15.90
C PHE A 279 -12.93 0.01 15.12
N VAL A 280 -13.91 -0.70 15.69
CA VAL A 280 -15.23 -0.89 15.06
C VAL A 280 -15.92 0.47 14.88
N ARG A 281 -15.94 1.31 15.91
CA ARG A 281 -16.50 2.66 15.83
C ARG A 281 -15.80 3.53 14.80
N CYS A 282 -14.49 3.36 14.62
CA CYS A 282 -13.74 4.15 13.65
C CYS A 282 -13.96 3.67 12.20
N PHE A 283 -13.80 2.36 11.94
CA PHE A 283 -13.75 1.81 10.59
C PHE A 283 -15.08 1.30 10.06
N GLU A 284 -16.05 1.03 10.93
CA GLU A 284 -17.36 0.53 10.57
C GLU A 284 -18.44 1.59 10.79
N ASP A 285 -18.62 2.08 12.03
CA ASP A 285 -19.61 3.13 12.30
C ASP A 285 -19.20 4.48 11.69
N GLY A 286 -17.90 4.78 11.78
CA GLY A 286 -17.27 5.94 11.17
C GLY A 286 -17.16 5.89 9.65
N HIS A 287 -17.38 4.72 9.03
CA HIS A 287 -17.50 4.59 7.57
C HIS A 287 -18.86 5.11 7.10
N ASP A 288 -19.94 4.75 7.82
CA ASP A 288 -21.29 5.21 7.51
C ASP A 288 -21.53 6.67 7.97
N ASN A 289 -20.98 7.08 9.12
CA ASN A 289 -21.04 8.44 9.63
C ASN A 289 -19.70 8.88 10.25
N PRO A 290 -18.90 9.72 9.55
CA PRO A 290 -17.58 10.15 10.01
C PRO A 290 -17.54 10.77 11.42
N ARG A 291 -18.64 11.38 11.89
CA ARG A 291 -18.72 12.01 13.22
C ARG A 291 -18.76 10.98 14.37
N LEU A 292 -18.98 9.70 14.08
CA LEU A 292 -18.96 8.63 15.09
C LEU A 292 -17.55 8.11 15.42
N ARG A 293 -16.54 8.51 14.63
CA ARG A 293 -15.15 8.11 14.88
C ARG A 293 -14.69 8.61 16.26
N PRO A 294 -14.04 7.75 17.08
CA PRO A 294 -13.54 8.18 18.38
C PRO A 294 -12.46 9.26 18.21
N ASN A 295 -12.61 10.37 18.94
CA ASN A 295 -11.62 11.45 18.95
C ASN A 295 -10.29 11.00 19.57
N ALA A 296 -9.23 11.75 19.31
CA ALA A 296 -7.88 11.42 19.77
C ALA A 296 -7.77 11.33 21.31
N GLN A 297 -8.54 12.13 22.04
CA GLN A 297 -8.61 12.05 23.50
C GLN A 297 -9.21 10.72 23.99
N THR A 298 -10.22 10.20 23.29
CA THR A 298 -10.83 8.90 23.58
C THR A 298 -9.82 7.77 23.39
N TRP A 299 -9.05 7.81 22.29
CA TRP A 299 -7.95 6.88 22.05
C TRP A 299 -6.89 6.95 23.15
N LEU A 300 -6.44 8.17 23.51
CA LEU A 300 -5.46 8.41 24.57
C LEU A 300 -5.88 7.76 25.90
N LEU A 301 -7.11 8.01 26.35
CA LEU A 301 -7.62 7.48 27.62
C LEU A 301 -7.75 5.95 27.59
N ALA A 302 -8.27 5.39 26.50
CA ALA A 302 -8.42 3.94 26.36
C ALA A 302 -7.06 3.22 26.31
N LEU A 303 -6.09 3.77 25.58
CA LEU A 303 -4.73 3.22 25.49
C LEU A 303 -4.02 3.28 26.85
N ALA A 304 -4.19 4.37 27.61
CA ALA A 304 -3.63 4.50 28.95
C ALA A 304 -4.19 3.42 29.90
N ALA A 305 -5.52 3.28 29.97
CA ALA A 305 -6.17 2.30 30.83
C ALA A 305 -5.76 0.85 30.47
N VAL A 306 -5.66 0.56 29.17
CA VAL A 306 -5.25 -0.77 28.70
C VAL A 306 -3.79 -1.07 29.02
N GLU A 307 -2.90 -0.08 28.86
CA GLU A 307 -1.48 -0.22 29.19
C GLU A 307 -1.25 -0.53 30.68
N GLU A 308 -2.02 0.09 31.58
CA GLU A 308 -1.96 -0.16 33.03
C GLU A 308 -2.44 -1.56 33.42
N SER A 309 -3.27 -2.18 32.58
CA SER A 309 -3.87 -3.49 32.84
C SER A 309 -3.06 -4.69 32.31
N LEU A 310 -1.85 -4.46 31.79
CA LEU A 310 -1.03 -5.52 31.20
C LEU A 310 -0.52 -6.53 32.25
N LEU A 311 -0.55 -7.80 31.89
CA LEU A 311 0.08 -8.89 32.62
C LEU A 311 1.45 -9.24 32.02
N THR A 312 2.40 -9.58 32.88
CA THR A 312 3.70 -10.11 32.46
C THR A 312 3.66 -11.63 32.36
N CYS A 313 4.17 -12.20 31.27
CA CYS A 313 4.27 -13.65 31.11
C CYS A 313 5.35 -14.26 32.03
N ALA A 314 5.00 -15.37 32.69
CA ALA A 314 5.94 -16.11 33.52
C ALA A 314 7.12 -16.75 32.73
N ALA A 315 6.91 -17.08 31.45
CA ALA A 315 7.93 -17.76 30.63
C ALA A 315 8.90 -16.78 29.95
N ASN A 316 8.43 -15.59 29.58
CA ASN A 316 9.26 -14.55 28.99
C ASN A 316 8.81 -13.18 29.54
N PRO A 317 9.60 -12.52 30.40
CA PRO A 317 9.24 -11.21 30.97
C PRO A 317 9.04 -10.10 29.93
N GLN A 318 9.58 -10.25 28.71
CA GLN A 318 9.32 -9.31 27.61
C GLN A 318 7.93 -9.47 26.98
N HIS A 319 7.19 -10.54 27.31
CA HIS A 319 5.82 -10.72 26.84
C HIS A 319 4.86 -10.06 27.83
N LEU A 320 4.43 -8.85 27.50
CA LEU A 320 3.30 -8.18 28.15
C LEU A 320 2.05 -8.32 27.30
N TYR A 321 0.92 -8.67 27.91
CA TYR A 321 -0.34 -8.92 27.20
C TYR A 321 -1.53 -8.52 28.07
N HIS A 322 -2.69 -8.30 27.45
CA HIS A 322 -3.88 -7.83 28.16
C HIS A 322 -4.42 -8.87 29.14
N ASN A 323 -4.93 -8.39 30.28
CA ASN A 323 -5.44 -9.23 31.36
C ASN A 323 -6.74 -10.01 31.04
N HIS A 324 -7.42 -9.71 29.94
CA HIS A 324 -8.59 -10.46 29.49
C HIS A 324 -8.25 -11.81 28.86
N LEU A 325 -6.96 -12.07 28.58
CA LEU A 325 -6.48 -13.31 27.98
C LEU A 325 -5.98 -14.28 29.06
N ASP A 326 -6.51 -15.50 29.06
CA ASP A 326 -6.10 -16.55 30.01
C ASP A 326 -4.67 -17.08 29.78
N LYS A 327 -4.09 -16.81 28.61
CA LYS A 327 -2.77 -17.31 28.19
C LYS A 327 -2.01 -16.24 27.43
N CYS A 328 -0.69 -16.25 27.59
CA CYS A 328 0.19 -15.35 26.86
C CYS A 328 0.09 -15.60 25.33
N PRO A 329 -0.43 -14.62 24.55
CA PRO A 329 -0.58 -14.76 23.11
C PRO A 329 0.76 -14.78 22.39
N TRP A 330 1.78 -14.11 22.93
CA TRP A 330 3.11 -14.00 22.32
C TRP A 330 3.88 -15.33 22.38
N CYS A 331 3.73 -16.09 23.46
CA CYS A 331 4.27 -17.46 23.56
C CYS A 331 3.65 -18.39 22.51
N GLU A 332 2.33 -18.33 22.35
CA GLU A 332 1.64 -19.12 21.32
C GLU A 332 2.08 -18.69 19.92
N ARG A 333 2.14 -17.38 19.69
CA ARG A 333 2.56 -16.79 18.41
C ARG A 333 3.99 -17.19 18.04
N THR A 334 4.92 -17.15 19.00
CA THR A 334 6.30 -17.64 18.82
C THR A 334 6.33 -19.09 18.35
N ARG A 335 5.50 -19.95 18.94
CA ARG A 335 5.38 -21.36 18.53
C ARG A 335 4.83 -21.50 17.10
N ARG A 336 3.75 -20.77 16.78
CA ARG A 336 3.15 -20.77 15.43
C ARG A 336 4.14 -20.27 14.36
N LEU A 337 4.95 -19.27 14.69
CA LEU A 337 5.96 -18.69 13.79
C LEU A 337 7.30 -19.47 13.76
N GLY A 338 7.36 -20.67 14.35
CA GLY A 338 8.55 -21.53 14.31
C GLY A 338 9.74 -20.97 15.09
N GLY A 339 9.47 -20.42 16.28
CA GLY A 339 10.48 -19.86 17.19
C GLY A 339 10.80 -18.38 16.93
N ARG A 340 10.16 -17.74 15.94
CA ARG A 340 10.28 -16.28 15.73
C ARG A 340 9.40 -15.55 16.75
N ASP A 341 10.03 -15.16 17.85
CA ASP A 341 9.39 -14.36 18.89
C ASP A 341 9.33 -12.89 18.48
N PRO A 342 8.13 -12.26 18.37
CA PRO A 342 7.99 -10.83 18.10
C PRO A 342 8.58 -9.93 19.19
N PHE A 343 8.76 -10.46 20.41
CA PHE A 343 9.26 -9.79 21.61
C PHE A 343 10.26 -10.71 22.35
N PRO A 344 11.46 -10.90 21.77
CA PRO A 344 12.42 -11.89 22.25
C PRO A 344 12.86 -11.62 23.69
N SER A 345 13.11 -12.69 24.45
CA SER A 345 13.61 -12.59 25.83
C SER A 345 15.00 -11.97 25.89
N LEU A 346 15.35 -11.36 27.03
CA LEU A 346 16.68 -10.77 27.25
C LEU A 346 17.82 -11.77 26.98
N VAL A 347 17.61 -13.05 27.31
CA VAL A 347 18.57 -14.13 27.03
C VAL A 347 18.70 -14.39 25.53
N ALA A 348 17.58 -14.44 24.79
CA ALA A 348 17.58 -14.60 23.34
C ALA A 348 18.19 -13.39 22.61
N ILE A 349 18.10 -12.20 23.21
CA ILE A 349 18.73 -10.97 22.74
C ILE A 349 20.25 -11.04 22.94
N ALA A 350 20.70 -11.30 24.16
CA ALA A 350 22.13 -11.38 24.50
C ALA A 350 22.87 -12.45 23.68
N SER A 351 22.23 -13.59 23.43
CA SER A 351 22.78 -14.69 22.62
C SER A 351 22.57 -14.53 21.10
N LYS A 352 21.94 -13.43 20.65
CA LYS A 352 21.56 -13.18 19.24
C LYS A 352 20.70 -14.29 18.60
N GLN A 353 20.05 -15.14 19.39
CA GLN A 353 19.18 -16.22 18.89
C GLN A 353 17.97 -15.68 18.13
N HIS A 354 17.45 -14.52 18.53
CA HIS A 354 16.32 -13.84 17.87
C HIS A 354 16.59 -13.41 16.42
N LEU A 355 17.86 -13.33 16.00
CA LEU A 355 18.28 -13.01 14.62
C LEU A 355 18.47 -14.25 13.75
N GLN A 356 18.40 -15.45 14.33
CA GLN A 356 18.64 -16.69 13.61
C GLN A 356 17.47 -17.00 12.65
N PRO A 357 17.76 -17.63 11.49
CA PRO A 357 16.72 -18.00 10.54
C PRO A 357 15.71 -18.98 11.17
N ARG A 358 14.48 -18.94 10.67
CA ARG A 358 13.37 -19.78 11.16
C ARG A 358 13.81 -21.24 11.17
N GLN A 359 13.73 -21.88 12.35
CA GLN A 359 13.90 -23.30 12.44
C GLN A 359 12.68 -23.97 11.80
N LYS A 360 12.89 -24.75 10.73
CA LYS A 360 11.80 -25.57 10.17
C LYS A 360 11.31 -26.48 11.29
N PRO A 361 9.99 -26.67 11.47
CA PRO A 361 9.51 -27.71 12.36
C PRO A 361 10.17 -29.01 11.92
N GLN A 362 10.97 -29.63 12.80
CA GLN A 362 11.39 -31.01 12.55
C GLN A 362 10.10 -31.80 12.43
N SER A 363 9.80 -32.30 11.23
CA SER A 363 8.69 -33.24 11.08
C SER A 363 9.04 -34.41 11.99
N LYS A 364 8.32 -34.54 13.12
CA LYS A 364 8.34 -35.81 13.84
C LYS A 364 7.91 -36.82 12.79
N ARG A 365 8.81 -37.72 12.39
CA ARG A 365 8.47 -38.92 11.64
C ARG A 365 7.30 -39.53 12.38
N ARG A 366 6.09 -39.43 11.82
CA ARG A 366 4.94 -40.16 12.35
C ARG A 366 5.27 -41.62 12.13
N TYR A 367 5.66 -42.30 13.19
CA TYR A 367 5.48 -43.75 13.25
C TYR A 367 3.99 -44.01 13.07
N VAL A 368 3.66 -44.75 12.01
CA VAL A 368 2.31 -45.23 11.77
C VAL A 368 2.00 -46.24 12.86
N THR A 369 1.29 -45.80 13.90
CA THR A 369 0.57 -46.71 14.80
C THR A 369 -0.85 -46.88 14.30
N THR A 370 -1.20 -48.13 14.06
CA THR A 370 -2.49 -48.70 13.63
C THR A 370 -3.67 -48.03 14.37
N PRO A 371 -4.80 -47.74 13.68
CA PRO A 371 -5.90 -47.02 14.31
C PRO A 371 -6.65 -47.92 15.31
N ARG A 372 -6.65 -47.52 16.58
CA ARG A 372 -7.63 -47.97 17.58
C ARG A 372 -8.84 -47.06 17.52
N ILE A 373 -10.01 -47.67 17.43
CA ILE A 373 -11.32 -47.01 17.50
C ILE A 373 -11.47 -46.38 18.90
N THR A 374 -11.59 -45.05 18.94
CA THR A 374 -12.01 -44.32 20.14
C THR A 374 -13.25 -43.48 19.80
N GLN A 375 -14.27 -43.63 20.65
CA GLN A 375 -15.57 -42.98 20.58
C GLN A 375 -15.46 -41.44 20.58
N PRO A 376 -16.44 -40.73 19.99
CA PRO A 376 -16.40 -39.27 19.92
C PRO A 376 -16.72 -38.62 21.28
N LEU A 377 -15.86 -37.69 21.67
CA LEU A 377 -16.10 -36.71 22.74
C LEU A 377 -17.27 -35.79 22.35
N LYS A 378 -18.23 -35.63 23.28
CA LYS A 378 -19.36 -34.70 23.16
C LYS A 378 -18.85 -33.25 23.13
N SER A 379 -19.22 -32.51 22.10
CA SER A 379 -19.09 -31.05 22.01
C SER A 379 -20.42 -30.40 22.37
N ASN A 380 -20.40 -29.46 23.33
CA ASN A 380 -21.53 -28.61 23.69
C ASN A 380 -21.47 -27.29 22.91
N TYR A 381 -21.87 -27.31 21.63
CA TYR A 381 -22.33 -26.11 20.90
C TYR A 381 -23.41 -26.55 19.89
N PRO A 382 -24.55 -25.84 19.78
CA PRO A 382 -25.65 -26.26 18.92
C PRO A 382 -25.29 -26.05 17.44
N VAL A 383 -25.29 -27.15 16.68
CA VAL A 383 -25.24 -27.17 15.21
C VAL A 383 -26.68 -27.05 14.71
N TYR A 384 -27.02 -25.94 14.04
CA TYR A 384 -28.27 -25.86 13.29
C TYR A 384 -28.07 -26.47 11.91
N HIS A 385 -28.67 -27.65 11.70
CA HIS A 385 -29.00 -28.18 10.37
C HIS A 385 -30.47 -27.86 10.08
N TRP A 386 -30.76 -27.31 8.90
CA TRP A 386 -32.13 -27.20 8.40
C TRP A 386 -32.27 -28.03 7.12
N GLN A 387 -33.18 -29.01 7.18
CA GLN A 387 -33.75 -29.71 6.02
C GLN A 387 -35.12 -29.09 5.68
N PRO A 388 -35.48 -28.94 4.40
CA PRO A 388 -36.73 -28.28 4.02
C PRO A 388 -37.93 -29.19 4.30
N THR A 389 -38.95 -28.66 4.99
CA THR A 389 -40.28 -29.28 5.06
C THR A 389 -41.37 -28.28 4.66
N ASN A 390 -42.16 -28.74 3.70
CA ASN A 390 -43.47 -28.36 3.20
C ASN A 390 -44.11 -26.99 3.50
N GLN A 391 -44.51 -26.38 2.37
CA GLN A 391 -45.62 -25.47 2.13
C GLN A 391 -46.73 -25.51 3.18
N GLN A 392 -47.10 -24.33 3.69
CA GLN A 392 -48.51 -23.98 3.93
C GLN A 392 -48.74 -22.48 3.77
N PHE A 393 -49.84 -22.19 3.08
CA PHE A 393 -50.32 -20.92 2.60
C PHE A 393 -50.69 -19.95 3.72
N TYR A 394 -50.38 -18.66 3.56
CA TYR A 394 -51.19 -17.60 4.14
C TYR A 394 -51.42 -16.45 3.17
N HIS A 395 -52.71 -16.11 3.06
CA HIS A 395 -53.34 -15.08 2.25
C HIS A 395 -52.86 -13.66 2.58
N VAL A 396 -52.69 -12.85 1.53
CA VAL A 396 -52.62 -11.38 1.63
C VAL A 396 -54.02 -10.81 1.29
N PRO A 397 -54.61 -9.91 2.10
CA PRO A 397 -55.91 -9.34 1.79
C PRO A 397 -55.86 -8.18 0.78
N SER A 398 -56.99 -8.05 0.10
CA SER A 398 -57.32 -7.26 -1.08
C SER A 398 -57.05 -5.74 -1.03
N ARG A 399 -56.65 -5.18 -2.18
CA ARG A 399 -57.04 -3.83 -2.59
C ARG A 399 -57.75 -3.85 -3.95
N LYS A 400 -58.77 -2.99 -4.02
CA LYS A 400 -59.90 -2.98 -4.96
C LYS A 400 -59.51 -2.65 -6.41
N LYS A 401 -60.26 -3.26 -7.34
CA LYS A 401 -60.27 -3.05 -8.80
C LYS A 401 -60.64 -1.61 -9.18
N LEU A 402 -59.96 -1.07 -10.19
CA LEU A 402 -60.46 -0.01 -11.07
C LEU A 402 -60.40 -0.52 -12.52
N ASN A 403 -61.47 -0.24 -13.27
CA ASN A 403 -61.82 -0.80 -14.57
C ASN A 403 -61.15 0.00 -15.72
N PRO A 404 -60.90 -0.60 -16.90
CA PRO A 404 -60.08 -0.03 -17.96
C PRO A 404 -60.95 0.69 -19.00
N LYS A 405 -60.52 1.90 -19.42
CA LYS A 405 -60.69 2.43 -20.78
C LYS A 405 -60.07 3.84 -20.86
N VAL A 406 -59.41 4.08 -21.99
CA VAL A 406 -58.93 5.36 -22.54
C VAL A 406 -57.64 5.93 -21.94
N TYR A 407 -56.51 5.72 -22.66
CA TYR A 407 -55.77 6.74 -23.41
C TYR A 407 -54.35 6.23 -23.70
N GLY A 408 -53.92 6.39 -24.95
CA GLY A 408 -52.58 6.00 -25.38
C GLY A 408 -52.37 5.92 -26.90
N VAL A 409 -53.17 6.63 -27.70
CA VAL A 409 -52.70 7.12 -29.00
C VAL A 409 -51.64 8.16 -28.68
N ILE A 410 -50.52 8.12 -29.41
CA ILE A 410 -49.23 8.82 -29.16
C ILE A 410 -48.26 7.98 -28.31
N VAL A 411 -47.71 6.91 -28.88
CA VAL A 411 -46.26 6.77 -29.21
C VAL A 411 -46.14 5.76 -30.36
N GLY A 412 -46.67 6.14 -31.53
CA GLY A 412 -46.67 5.34 -32.76
C GLY A 412 -45.55 5.70 -33.74
N VAL A 413 -44.56 6.50 -33.34
CA VAL A 413 -43.46 6.92 -34.22
C VAL A 413 -42.14 6.86 -33.47
N MET A 414 -41.64 5.63 -33.30
CA MET A 414 -40.21 5.24 -33.37
C MET A 414 -40.10 3.71 -33.18
N GLY A 415 -41.01 2.97 -33.83
CA GLY A 415 -41.09 1.50 -33.76
C GLY A 415 -40.42 0.77 -34.92
N LEU A 416 -39.67 1.45 -35.79
CA LEU A 416 -39.08 0.86 -37.01
C LEU A 416 -37.59 1.16 -37.18
N GLY A 417 -36.85 1.20 -36.07
CA GLY A 417 -35.37 1.22 -36.07
C GLY A 417 -34.73 0.14 -35.21
N LEU A 418 -35.53 -0.65 -34.47
CA LEU A 418 -35.04 -1.52 -33.41
C LEU A 418 -35.23 -3.02 -33.67
N LEU A 419 -35.82 -3.42 -34.80
CA LEU A 419 -35.99 -4.84 -35.15
C LEU A 419 -34.96 -5.37 -36.17
N GLY A 420 -34.14 -4.50 -36.77
CA GLY A 420 -32.98 -4.91 -37.57
C GLY A 420 -31.66 -4.96 -36.78
N TYR A 421 -31.56 -4.18 -35.69
CA TYR A 421 -30.34 -4.11 -34.88
C TYR A 421 -30.25 -5.24 -33.84
N LEU A 422 -31.39 -5.78 -33.39
CA LEU A 422 -31.43 -6.91 -32.45
C LEU A 422 -31.08 -8.25 -33.11
N ASP A 423 -31.29 -8.43 -34.41
CA ASP A 423 -31.01 -9.72 -35.08
C ASP A 423 -29.53 -9.87 -35.50
N VAL A 424 -28.80 -8.75 -35.62
CA VAL A 424 -27.34 -8.74 -35.83
C VAL A 424 -26.57 -8.78 -34.50
N MET A 425 -27.11 -8.19 -33.43
CA MET A 425 -26.50 -8.25 -32.08
C MET A 425 -26.67 -9.62 -31.39
N ILE A 426 -27.71 -10.39 -31.74
CA ILE A 426 -27.89 -11.77 -31.24
C ILE A 426 -26.89 -12.75 -31.88
N LYS A 427 -26.25 -12.41 -33.01
CA LYS A 427 -25.21 -13.25 -33.64
C LYS A 427 -23.77 -12.94 -33.22
N PHE A 428 -23.49 -11.83 -32.52
CA PHE A 428 -22.12 -11.45 -32.15
C PHE A 428 -21.85 -11.22 -30.66
N THR A 429 -22.82 -11.40 -29.77
CA THR A 429 -22.58 -11.23 -28.32
C THR A 429 -23.28 -12.30 -27.46
N ARG A 430 -22.60 -13.43 -27.24
CA ARG A 430 -22.51 -14.20 -25.98
C ARG A 430 -21.59 -15.41 -26.21
N PRO A 431 -20.70 -15.72 -25.25
CA PRO A 431 -21.18 -16.50 -24.12
C PRO A 431 -20.63 -15.98 -22.79
N PHE A 432 -21.47 -15.26 -22.05
CA PHE A 432 -21.44 -15.35 -20.58
C PHE A 432 -22.89 -15.52 -20.14
N VAL A 433 -23.28 -16.80 -20.04
CA VAL A 433 -24.46 -17.19 -19.28
C VAL A 433 -23.95 -17.41 -17.86
N SER A 434 -24.45 -16.60 -16.93
CA SER A 434 -24.39 -16.88 -15.50
C SER A 434 -24.98 -18.26 -15.24
N GLN A 435 -24.19 -19.22 -14.75
CA GLN A 435 -24.69 -20.54 -14.38
C GLN A 435 -24.80 -20.66 -12.86
N ASN A 436 -26.06 -20.77 -12.46
CA ASN A 436 -26.56 -21.07 -11.12
C ASN A 436 -26.20 -22.55 -10.77
N PRO A 437 -25.78 -22.88 -9.53
CA PRO A 437 -25.31 -24.22 -9.16
C PRO A 437 -26.33 -25.38 -9.30
N TYR A 438 -27.59 -25.10 -9.64
CA TYR A 438 -28.61 -26.14 -9.87
C TYR A 438 -28.73 -26.62 -11.33
N THR A 439 -28.17 -25.90 -12.32
CA THR A 439 -28.28 -26.29 -13.74
C THR A 439 -27.20 -27.26 -14.23
N GLN A 440 -26.14 -27.48 -13.46
CA GLN A 440 -25.07 -28.44 -13.83
C GLN A 440 -25.50 -29.90 -13.66
N GLN A 441 -26.47 -30.18 -12.78
CA GLN A 441 -26.91 -31.55 -12.51
C GLN A 441 -27.82 -32.13 -13.61
N SER A 442 -28.48 -31.29 -14.42
CA SER A 442 -29.35 -31.74 -15.52
C SER A 442 -28.66 -31.81 -16.89
N LEU A 443 -27.48 -31.20 -17.05
CA LEU A 443 -26.69 -31.29 -18.29
C LEU A 443 -25.67 -32.43 -18.24
N MET A 444 -25.22 -32.84 -17.04
CA MET A 444 -24.37 -34.02 -16.87
C MET A 444 -25.06 -35.35 -17.17
N SER A 445 -26.39 -35.40 -17.26
CA SER A 445 -27.13 -36.61 -17.65
C SER A 445 -27.23 -36.82 -19.16
N ARG A 446 -26.90 -35.82 -20.01
CA ARG A 446 -26.95 -35.93 -21.48
C ARG A 446 -25.59 -36.05 -22.17
N ALA A 447 -24.49 -35.76 -21.47
CA ALA A 447 -23.13 -35.98 -21.99
C ALA A 447 -22.53 -37.36 -21.61
N ALA A 448 -23.34 -38.25 -21.02
CA ALA A 448 -22.93 -39.57 -20.55
C ALA A 448 -22.73 -40.63 -21.66
N ASN A 449 -22.76 -40.25 -22.94
CA ASN A 449 -22.50 -41.16 -24.05
C ASN A 449 -21.23 -40.76 -24.79
N GLN A 450 -20.08 -40.89 -24.09
CA GLN A 450 -18.73 -41.20 -24.57
C GLN A 450 -17.70 -40.84 -23.49
N THR A 451 -17.73 -41.53 -22.35
CA THR A 451 -16.68 -41.45 -21.33
C THR A 451 -15.57 -42.45 -21.65
N PRO A 452 -14.32 -42.01 -21.88
CA PRO A 452 -13.16 -42.90 -21.78
C PRO A 452 -13.02 -43.34 -20.32
N ASP A 453 -12.77 -44.63 -20.12
CA ASP A 453 -12.59 -45.28 -18.82
C ASP A 453 -11.66 -44.48 -17.87
N LEU A 454 -12.25 -43.85 -16.84
CA LEU A 454 -11.58 -43.01 -15.85
C LEU A 454 -10.61 -43.78 -14.94
N THR A 455 -10.53 -45.12 -15.05
CA THR A 455 -9.64 -45.93 -14.22
C THR A 455 -8.24 -46.15 -14.84
N LYS A 456 -7.94 -45.61 -16.04
CA LYS A 456 -6.66 -45.84 -16.74
C LYS A 456 -5.98 -44.61 -17.37
N LEU A 457 -6.23 -43.39 -16.87
CA LEU A 457 -5.53 -42.21 -17.40
C LEU A 457 -4.01 -42.27 -17.14
N SER A 458 -3.23 -42.06 -18.20
CA SER A 458 -1.77 -42.06 -18.19
C SER A 458 -1.19 -40.75 -17.64
N PHE A 459 0.13 -40.70 -17.40
CA PHE A 459 0.84 -39.46 -17.07
C PHE A 459 0.53 -38.34 -18.09
N THR A 460 0.64 -38.67 -19.38
CA THR A 460 0.46 -37.72 -20.48
C THR A 460 -0.95 -37.15 -20.51
N ASP A 461 -1.97 -37.97 -20.25
CA ASP A 461 -3.37 -37.51 -20.23
C ASP A 461 -3.61 -36.50 -19.11
N TYR A 462 -3.14 -36.78 -17.89
CA TYR A 462 -3.24 -35.85 -16.78
C TYR A 462 -2.43 -34.57 -17.03
N TYR A 463 -1.23 -34.69 -17.57
CA TYR A 463 -0.37 -33.56 -17.86
C TYR A 463 -0.98 -32.64 -18.93
N GLN A 464 -1.55 -33.20 -20.01
CA GLN A 464 -2.25 -32.44 -21.05
C GLN A 464 -3.52 -31.77 -20.50
N ARG A 465 -4.34 -32.50 -19.73
CA ARG A 465 -5.53 -31.90 -19.08
C ARG A 465 -5.17 -30.75 -18.15
N GLY A 466 -4.08 -30.88 -17.39
CA GLY A 466 -3.57 -29.81 -16.55
C GLY A 466 -3.16 -28.60 -17.37
N HIS A 467 -2.47 -28.80 -18.48
CA HIS A 467 -2.08 -27.71 -19.38
C HIS A 467 -3.29 -27.03 -20.04
N THR A 468 -4.28 -27.79 -20.49
CA THR A 468 -5.53 -27.25 -21.05
C THR A 468 -6.30 -26.44 -20.01
N ALA A 469 -6.38 -26.92 -18.76
CA ALA A 469 -7.01 -26.17 -17.66
C ALA A 469 -6.23 -24.87 -17.37
N TYR A 470 -4.90 -24.94 -17.31
CA TYR A 470 -4.04 -23.76 -17.12
C TYR A 470 -4.22 -22.71 -18.22
N GLN A 471 -4.31 -23.12 -19.50
CA GLN A 471 -4.57 -22.22 -20.62
C GLN A 471 -5.95 -21.56 -20.55
N ARG A 472 -6.93 -22.24 -19.97
CA ARG A 472 -8.28 -21.70 -19.71
C ARG A 472 -8.37 -20.88 -18.42
N GLN A 473 -7.24 -20.67 -17.74
CA GLN A 473 -7.14 -20.01 -16.43
C GLN A 473 -7.92 -20.72 -15.31
N ASP A 474 -8.28 -21.98 -15.51
CA ASP A 474 -8.84 -22.86 -14.48
C ASP A 474 -7.69 -23.49 -13.70
N TYR A 475 -7.07 -22.66 -12.84
CA TYR A 475 -5.87 -23.05 -12.10
C TYR A 475 -6.14 -24.10 -11.04
N GLU A 476 -7.36 -24.16 -10.48
CA GLU A 476 -7.75 -25.21 -9.52
C GLU A 476 -7.76 -26.59 -10.19
N GLN A 477 -8.39 -26.70 -11.36
CA GLN A 477 -8.40 -27.93 -12.12
C GLN A 477 -7.01 -28.28 -12.68
N ALA A 478 -6.20 -27.26 -13.01
CA ALA A 478 -4.80 -27.45 -13.38
C ALA A 478 -3.99 -28.08 -12.22
N VAL A 479 -4.13 -27.55 -11.00
CA VAL A 479 -3.51 -28.11 -9.78
C VAL A 479 -3.89 -29.58 -9.59
N VAL A 480 -5.17 -29.91 -9.69
CA VAL A 480 -5.65 -31.30 -9.54
C VAL A 480 -4.98 -32.21 -10.57
N ASN A 481 -5.02 -31.84 -11.85
CA ASN A 481 -4.49 -32.67 -12.94
C ASN A 481 -2.96 -32.80 -12.88
N PHE A 482 -2.22 -31.72 -12.64
CA PHE A 482 -0.76 -31.80 -12.49
C PHE A 482 -0.36 -32.63 -11.26
N THR A 483 -1.13 -32.55 -10.16
CA THR A 483 -0.90 -33.41 -8.99
C THR A 483 -1.07 -34.90 -9.34
N GLN A 484 -2.08 -35.24 -10.15
CA GLN A 484 -2.25 -36.62 -10.62
C GLN A 484 -1.13 -37.04 -11.60
N ALA A 485 -0.68 -36.14 -12.47
CA ALA A 485 0.47 -36.40 -13.33
C ALA A 485 1.74 -36.69 -12.50
N ILE A 486 2.02 -35.88 -11.47
CA ILE A 486 3.16 -36.10 -10.56
C ILE A 486 3.06 -37.44 -9.84
N LYS A 487 1.86 -37.88 -9.43
CA LYS A 487 1.67 -39.22 -8.83
C LYS A 487 2.04 -40.35 -9.80
N LYS A 488 1.80 -40.17 -11.10
CA LYS A 488 2.16 -41.15 -12.14
C LYS A 488 3.64 -41.11 -12.50
N ASN A 489 4.24 -39.93 -12.53
CA ASN A 489 5.68 -39.74 -12.76
C ASN A 489 6.26 -38.70 -11.79
N PRO A 490 6.76 -39.14 -10.61
CA PRO A 490 7.32 -38.24 -9.60
C PRO A 490 8.65 -37.58 -9.99
N GLN A 491 9.26 -37.97 -11.12
CA GLN A 491 10.54 -37.45 -11.60
C GLN A 491 10.39 -36.35 -12.66
N SER A 492 9.17 -35.91 -12.95
CA SER A 492 8.92 -34.86 -13.93
C SER A 492 9.10 -33.45 -13.33
N ALA A 493 10.29 -32.86 -13.47
CA ALA A 493 10.58 -31.48 -13.04
C ALA A 493 9.57 -30.48 -13.64
N LYS A 494 9.25 -30.64 -14.92
CA LYS A 494 8.25 -29.82 -15.64
C LYS A 494 6.86 -29.85 -15.00
N SER A 495 6.41 -31.02 -14.55
CA SER A 495 5.10 -31.14 -13.87
C SER A 495 5.08 -30.38 -12.54
N TYR A 496 6.18 -30.38 -11.78
CA TYR A 496 6.30 -29.57 -10.57
C TYR A 496 6.32 -28.07 -10.87
N ILE A 497 6.98 -27.64 -11.96
CA ILE A 497 6.97 -26.23 -12.40
C ILE A 497 5.56 -25.79 -12.77
N ASP A 498 4.84 -26.58 -13.56
CA ASP A 498 3.49 -26.22 -14.00
C ASP A 498 2.47 -26.26 -12.85
N LEU A 499 2.63 -27.20 -11.89
CA LEU A 499 1.89 -27.19 -10.64
C LEU A 499 2.19 -25.93 -9.82
N ALA A 500 3.47 -25.57 -9.68
CA ALA A 500 3.89 -24.38 -8.96
C ALA A 500 3.36 -23.10 -9.62
N ASN A 501 3.40 -23.00 -10.96
CA ASN A 501 2.82 -21.90 -11.71
C ASN A 501 1.31 -21.80 -11.47
N SER A 502 0.60 -22.94 -11.45
CA SER A 502 -0.83 -22.97 -11.16
C SER A 502 -1.13 -22.45 -9.75
N GLN A 503 -0.33 -22.87 -8.76
CA GLN A 503 -0.43 -22.38 -7.37
C GLN A 503 -0.06 -20.90 -7.22
N TYR A 504 0.94 -20.43 -7.97
CA TYR A 504 1.32 -19.03 -8.02
C TYR A 504 0.17 -18.15 -8.51
N ASN A 505 -0.52 -18.56 -9.59
CA ASN A 505 -1.70 -17.82 -10.09
C ASN A 505 -2.91 -17.88 -9.14
N LEU A 506 -2.94 -18.87 -8.24
CA LEU A 506 -3.90 -18.93 -7.12
C LEU A 506 -3.42 -18.18 -5.87
N ASN A 507 -2.34 -17.40 -5.97
CA ASN A 507 -1.70 -16.67 -4.87
C ASN A 507 -1.19 -17.56 -3.71
N ASN A 508 -1.07 -18.87 -3.92
CA ASN A 508 -0.55 -19.83 -2.95
C ASN A 508 0.98 -19.91 -3.06
N TYR A 509 1.67 -18.80 -2.77
CA TYR A 509 3.10 -18.64 -3.06
C TYR A 509 3.98 -19.64 -2.29
N GLU A 510 3.67 -19.97 -1.04
CA GLU A 510 4.45 -20.95 -0.28
C GLU A 510 4.35 -22.36 -0.86
N ALA A 511 3.17 -22.73 -1.37
CA ALA A 511 2.97 -24.00 -2.05
C ALA A 511 3.73 -24.01 -3.39
N ALA A 512 3.67 -22.90 -4.13
CA ALA A 512 4.43 -22.73 -5.36
C ALA A 512 5.94 -22.86 -5.11
N LEU A 513 6.48 -22.20 -4.07
CA LEU A 513 7.87 -22.29 -3.65
C LEU A 513 8.28 -23.75 -3.33
N ALA A 514 7.43 -24.50 -2.63
CA ALA A 514 7.70 -25.92 -2.32
C ALA A 514 7.82 -26.76 -3.60
N ASN A 515 6.94 -26.53 -4.58
CA ASN A 515 6.98 -27.25 -5.85
C ASN A 515 8.14 -26.80 -6.75
N TYR A 516 8.47 -25.51 -6.82
CA TYR A 516 9.69 -25.04 -7.51
C TYR A 516 10.97 -25.60 -6.88
N ASN A 517 11.03 -25.71 -5.55
CA ASN A 517 12.15 -26.36 -4.87
C ASN A 517 12.30 -27.82 -5.28
N GLN A 518 11.19 -28.55 -5.42
CA GLN A 518 11.21 -29.92 -5.87
C GLN A 518 11.61 -30.02 -7.35
N ALA A 519 11.12 -29.13 -8.21
CA ALA A 519 11.53 -29.06 -9.61
C ALA A 519 13.05 -28.83 -9.75
N LEU A 520 13.62 -27.87 -9.02
CA LEU A 520 15.05 -27.55 -9.05
C LEU A 520 15.93 -28.62 -8.41
N LYS A 521 15.36 -29.47 -7.55
CA LYS A 521 16.05 -30.66 -7.06
C LYS A 521 16.19 -31.73 -8.14
N LEU A 522 15.18 -31.85 -9.01
CA LEU A 522 15.15 -32.81 -10.12
C LEU A 522 15.94 -32.31 -11.32
N ASP A 523 15.86 -31.01 -11.62
CA ASP A 523 16.63 -30.35 -12.67
C ASP A 523 17.24 -29.03 -12.15
N PRO A 524 18.49 -29.05 -11.68
CA PRO A 524 19.18 -27.86 -11.19
C PRO A 524 19.54 -26.84 -12.27
N GLN A 525 19.37 -27.15 -13.56
CA GLN A 525 19.72 -26.27 -14.69
C GLN A 525 18.48 -25.60 -15.31
N GLU A 526 17.28 -25.83 -14.76
CA GLU A 526 16.04 -25.27 -15.30
C GLU A 526 15.89 -23.79 -14.96
N VAL A 527 16.30 -22.94 -15.92
CA VAL A 527 16.28 -21.47 -15.82
C VAL A 527 14.90 -20.92 -15.45
N LYS A 528 13.82 -21.46 -16.06
CA LYS A 528 12.46 -20.97 -15.81
C LYS A 528 12.01 -21.23 -14.38
N ALA A 529 12.47 -22.33 -13.77
CA ALA A 529 12.14 -22.63 -12.39
C ALA A 529 12.78 -21.64 -11.41
N TYR A 530 14.03 -21.22 -11.65
CA TYR A 530 14.65 -20.14 -10.86
C TYR A 530 13.93 -18.81 -11.06
N ILE A 531 13.63 -18.42 -12.30
CA ILE A 531 12.90 -17.18 -12.58
C ILE A 531 11.54 -17.18 -11.86
N ASN A 532 10.76 -18.25 -11.99
CA ASN A 532 9.43 -18.32 -11.40
C ASN A 532 9.46 -18.42 -9.88
N ARG A 533 10.45 -19.12 -9.29
CA ARG A 533 10.65 -19.15 -7.84
C ARG A 533 11.07 -17.78 -7.30
N GLY A 534 11.91 -17.05 -8.02
CA GLY A 534 12.27 -15.68 -7.71
C GLY A 534 11.05 -14.74 -7.71
N ASN A 535 10.14 -14.89 -8.67
CA ASN A 535 8.88 -14.16 -8.69
C ASN A 535 7.98 -14.51 -7.50
N ALA A 536 7.90 -15.79 -7.13
CA ALA A 536 7.15 -16.22 -5.95
C ALA A 536 7.71 -15.61 -4.66
N TYR A 537 9.04 -15.54 -4.50
CA TYR A 537 9.67 -14.81 -3.39
C TYR A 537 9.38 -13.31 -3.43
N TYR A 538 9.42 -12.68 -4.61
CA TYR A 538 9.07 -11.28 -4.78
C TYR A 538 7.62 -10.99 -4.35
N MET A 539 6.66 -11.80 -4.79
CA MET A 539 5.27 -11.67 -4.37
C MET A 539 5.11 -11.92 -2.88
N LEU A 540 5.77 -12.93 -2.33
CA LEU A 540 5.74 -13.24 -0.90
C LEU A 540 6.31 -12.09 -0.05
N ALA A 541 7.30 -11.34 -0.56
CA ALA A 541 7.88 -10.20 0.14
C ALA A 541 6.82 -9.15 0.49
N ASN A 542 5.83 -8.92 -0.38
CA ASN A 542 4.73 -7.98 -0.16
C ASN A 542 3.80 -8.38 1.00
N TYR A 543 3.83 -9.66 1.39
CA TYR A 543 3.01 -10.22 2.47
C TYR A 543 3.85 -10.73 3.65
N SER A 544 5.17 -10.50 3.61
CA SER A 544 6.12 -11.06 4.57
C SER A 544 6.39 -10.11 5.73
N SER A 545 6.51 -10.68 6.93
CA SER A 545 7.05 -9.99 8.11
C SER A 545 8.53 -9.57 7.99
N ASP A 546 9.24 -10.06 6.96
CA ASP A 546 10.63 -9.73 6.64
C ASP A 546 10.80 -9.66 5.10
N PRO A 547 10.34 -8.57 4.46
CA PRO A 547 10.41 -8.41 3.00
C PRO A 547 11.85 -8.45 2.48
N ASN A 548 12.80 -7.88 3.22
CA ASN A 548 14.21 -7.83 2.83
C ASN A 548 14.80 -9.23 2.61
N ARG A 549 14.48 -10.19 3.50
CA ARG A 549 14.88 -11.58 3.33
C ARG A 549 14.32 -12.19 2.04
N GLU A 550 13.04 -12.00 1.78
CA GLU A 550 12.39 -12.59 0.61
C GLU A 550 12.88 -11.94 -0.70
N TYR A 551 13.12 -10.62 -0.71
CA TYR A 551 13.77 -9.95 -1.85
C TYR A 551 15.20 -10.45 -2.10
N LYS A 552 15.99 -10.70 -1.04
CA LYS A 552 17.33 -11.30 -1.18
C LYS A 552 17.26 -12.70 -1.78
N GLN A 553 16.26 -13.50 -1.40
CA GLN A 553 16.03 -14.82 -1.98
C GLN A 553 15.63 -14.73 -3.46
N ALA A 554 14.76 -13.77 -3.81
CA ALA A 554 14.41 -13.50 -5.20
C ALA A 554 15.64 -13.10 -6.05
N ILE A 555 16.47 -12.18 -5.56
CA ILE A 555 17.72 -11.76 -6.22
C ILE A 555 18.67 -12.95 -6.41
N ALA A 556 18.80 -13.83 -5.41
CA ALA A 556 19.65 -15.02 -5.49
C ALA A 556 19.17 -15.99 -6.59
N ASP A 557 17.85 -16.18 -6.72
CA ASP A 557 17.27 -17.01 -7.77
C ASP A 557 17.49 -16.41 -9.17
N PHE A 558 17.31 -15.09 -9.33
CA PHE A 558 17.62 -14.44 -10.61
C PHE A 558 19.11 -14.48 -10.94
N ASN A 559 19.99 -14.40 -9.94
CA ASN A 559 21.43 -14.61 -10.14
C ASN A 559 21.72 -16.03 -10.64
N ALA A 560 21.07 -17.05 -10.06
CA ALA A 560 21.22 -18.43 -10.52
C ALA A 560 20.74 -18.60 -11.98
N ALA A 561 19.58 -18.03 -12.32
CA ALA A 561 19.07 -18.02 -13.69
C ALA A 561 20.05 -17.37 -14.69
N ILE A 562 20.62 -16.21 -14.33
CA ILE A 562 21.58 -15.47 -15.16
C ILE A 562 22.92 -16.23 -15.29
N ASN A 563 23.35 -16.92 -14.23
CA ASN A 563 24.57 -17.72 -14.27
C ASN A 563 24.45 -18.91 -15.22
N ILE A 564 23.27 -19.53 -15.29
CA ILE A 564 22.98 -20.64 -16.21
C ILE A 564 22.79 -20.10 -17.64
N ASN A 565 21.96 -19.06 -17.82
CA ASN A 565 21.73 -18.41 -19.11
C ASN A 565 21.98 -16.90 -19.04
N LYS A 566 23.19 -16.50 -19.45
CA LYS A 566 23.64 -15.10 -19.45
C LYS A 566 22.91 -14.19 -20.45
N ASN A 567 22.15 -14.77 -21.38
CA ASN A 567 21.42 -14.07 -22.43
C ASN A 567 19.91 -14.00 -22.16
N ASP A 568 19.46 -14.43 -20.98
CA ASP A 568 18.05 -14.32 -20.58
C ASP A 568 17.71 -12.88 -20.17
N ALA A 569 17.15 -12.09 -21.09
CA ALA A 569 16.74 -10.71 -20.83
C ALA A 569 15.67 -10.61 -19.72
N GLU A 570 14.80 -11.60 -19.59
CA GLU A 570 13.71 -11.61 -18.60
C GLU A 570 14.27 -11.71 -17.18
N ALA A 571 15.31 -12.54 -16.97
CA ALA A 571 15.98 -12.65 -15.68
C ALA A 571 16.62 -11.33 -15.22
N TYR A 572 17.21 -10.56 -16.14
CA TYR A 572 17.74 -9.22 -15.82
C TYR A 572 16.61 -8.23 -15.49
N ILE A 573 15.52 -8.21 -16.26
CA ILE A 573 14.36 -7.34 -15.98
C ILE A 573 13.83 -7.61 -14.59
N ARG A 574 13.59 -8.88 -14.25
CA ARG A 574 13.03 -9.26 -12.95
C ARG A 574 13.99 -8.96 -11.80
N ARG A 575 15.30 -9.19 -11.97
CA ARG A 575 16.30 -8.81 -10.95
C ARG A 575 16.34 -7.29 -10.74
N GLY A 576 16.27 -6.51 -11.83
CA GLY A 576 16.19 -5.05 -11.78
C GLY A 576 14.99 -4.58 -10.97
N VAL A 577 13.79 -5.09 -11.28
CA VAL A 577 12.56 -4.74 -10.54
C VAL A 577 12.71 -5.03 -9.04
N VAL A 578 13.24 -6.19 -8.66
CA VAL A 578 13.43 -6.51 -7.24
C VAL A 578 14.47 -5.61 -6.57
N ARG A 579 15.54 -5.21 -7.28
CA ARG A 579 16.55 -4.27 -6.77
C ARG A 579 16.00 -2.85 -6.60
N PHE A 580 15.09 -2.45 -7.47
CA PHE A 580 14.36 -1.21 -7.30
C PHE A 580 13.45 -1.25 -6.06
N GLU A 581 12.73 -2.35 -5.85
CA GLU A 581 11.77 -2.49 -4.75
C GLU A 581 12.43 -2.70 -3.38
N ILE A 582 13.52 -3.49 -3.31
CA ILE A 582 14.25 -3.72 -2.04
C ILE A 582 14.79 -2.41 -1.46
N ASN A 583 15.01 -1.40 -2.29
CA ASN A 583 15.50 -0.07 -1.92
C ASN A 583 14.70 0.56 -0.78
N LYS A 584 13.37 0.40 -0.81
CA LYS A 584 12.45 0.87 0.24
C LYS A 584 12.78 0.33 1.65
N TYR A 585 13.58 -0.73 1.73
CA TYR A 585 13.86 -1.48 2.96
C TYR A 585 15.36 -1.48 3.34
N ILE A 586 16.19 -0.70 2.65
CA ILE A 586 17.64 -0.62 2.92
C ILE A 586 18.13 0.83 2.98
N ASN A 587 19.04 1.13 3.91
CA ASN A 587 19.54 2.48 4.16
C ASN A 587 20.48 3.04 3.07
N ASN A 588 20.73 2.33 1.95
CA ASN A 588 21.69 2.73 0.91
C ASN A 588 21.04 2.83 -0.48
N SER A 589 20.20 3.85 -0.64
CA SER A 589 19.29 4.00 -1.79
C SER A 589 19.98 4.14 -3.16
N PHE A 590 21.16 4.76 -3.25
CA PHE A 590 21.75 5.01 -4.57
C PHE A 590 22.38 3.77 -5.22
N GLN A 591 23.02 2.91 -4.41
CA GLN A 591 23.75 1.77 -4.95
C GLN A 591 22.82 0.73 -5.60
N GLU A 592 21.64 0.49 -5.03
CA GLU A 592 20.67 -0.44 -5.64
C GLU A 592 19.96 0.15 -6.86
N TYR A 593 19.76 1.48 -6.93
CA TYR A 593 19.28 2.11 -8.16
C TYR A 593 20.26 1.92 -9.32
N GLU A 594 21.55 2.16 -9.11
CA GLU A 594 22.59 1.93 -10.12
C GLU A 594 22.62 0.46 -10.59
N LYS A 595 22.54 -0.47 -9.64
CA LYS A 595 22.46 -1.92 -9.94
C LYS A 595 21.21 -2.29 -10.73
N SER A 596 20.07 -1.68 -10.41
CA SER A 596 18.82 -1.87 -11.15
C SER A 596 18.91 -1.30 -12.56
N ILE A 597 19.45 -0.10 -12.74
CA ILE A 597 19.67 0.55 -14.03
C ILE A 597 20.61 -0.30 -14.91
N ALA A 598 21.66 -0.86 -14.32
CA ALA A 598 22.60 -1.75 -15.02
C ALA A 598 21.90 -3.02 -15.52
N ASP A 599 21.01 -3.62 -14.70
CA ASP A 599 20.24 -4.81 -15.08
C ASP A 599 19.30 -4.51 -16.25
N PHE A 600 18.52 -3.43 -16.19
CA PHE A 600 17.66 -3.04 -17.31
C PHE A 600 18.46 -2.69 -18.57
N THR A 601 19.60 -2.03 -18.43
CA THR A 601 20.50 -1.71 -19.56
C THR A 601 21.03 -2.98 -20.22
N LYS A 602 21.39 -4.00 -19.43
CA LYS A 602 21.78 -5.30 -19.96
C LYS A 602 20.61 -6.00 -20.66
N ALA A 603 19.41 -5.93 -20.12
CA ALA A 603 18.22 -6.50 -20.72
C ALA A 603 17.89 -5.85 -22.08
N ILE A 604 17.96 -4.52 -22.17
CA ILE A 604 17.77 -3.75 -23.42
C ILE A 604 18.82 -4.13 -24.45
N LYS A 605 20.09 -4.31 -24.04
CA LYS A 605 21.16 -4.76 -24.95
C LYS A 605 20.91 -6.17 -25.51
N LEU A 606 20.32 -7.06 -24.69
CA LEU A 606 19.98 -8.42 -25.11
C LEU A 606 18.74 -8.44 -26.01
N ASN A 607 17.75 -7.60 -25.71
CA ASN A 607 16.54 -7.47 -26.50
C ASN A 607 16.00 -6.04 -26.44
N SER A 608 16.18 -5.29 -27.52
CA SER A 608 15.76 -3.89 -27.64
C SER A 608 14.27 -3.69 -27.87
N SER A 609 13.47 -4.74 -28.08
CA SER A 609 12.01 -4.62 -28.21
C SER A 609 11.25 -4.76 -26.89
N LYS A 610 11.97 -4.95 -25.77
CA LYS A 610 11.37 -5.09 -24.42
C LYS A 610 10.94 -3.74 -23.86
N VAL A 611 9.68 -3.37 -24.12
CA VAL A 611 9.02 -2.15 -23.59
C VAL A 611 9.20 -2.01 -22.08
N ASP A 612 8.95 -3.09 -21.33
CA ASP A 612 9.04 -3.08 -19.87
C ASP A 612 10.44 -2.71 -19.38
N ALA A 613 11.51 -3.09 -20.09
CA ALA A 613 12.87 -2.76 -19.67
C ALA A 613 13.15 -1.25 -19.74
N TYR A 614 12.68 -0.59 -20.81
CA TYR A 614 12.75 0.87 -20.94
C TYR A 614 11.88 1.57 -19.90
N PHE A 615 10.62 1.16 -19.76
CA PHE A 615 9.71 1.75 -18.78
C PHE A 615 10.23 1.64 -17.35
N GLN A 616 10.73 0.46 -16.96
CA GLN A 616 11.27 0.25 -15.63
C GLN A 616 12.58 1.03 -15.43
N ARG A 617 13.50 1.05 -16.40
CA ARG A 617 14.73 1.85 -16.31
C ARG A 617 14.42 3.35 -16.16
N GLY A 618 13.48 3.87 -16.96
CA GLY A 618 13.03 5.25 -16.86
C GLY A 618 12.39 5.56 -15.51
N SER A 619 11.62 4.62 -14.94
CA SER A 619 11.01 4.77 -13.61
C SER A 619 12.05 4.82 -12.50
N VAL A 620 13.10 3.97 -12.57
CA VAL A 620 14.21 4.04 -11.60
C VAL A 620 14.98 5.35 -11.72
N ARG A 621 15.25 5.82 -12.95
CA ARG A 621 15.92 7.12 -13.16
C ARG A 621 15.10 8.29 -12.67
N TYR A 622 13.78 8.27 -12.91
CA TYR A 622 12.86 9.27 -12.37
C TYR A 622 12.93 9.30 -10.84
N GLN A 623 12.88 8.14 -10.19
CA GLN A 623 12.99 8.07 -8.72
C GLN A 623 14.38 8.53 -8.24
N MET A 624 15.45 8.13 -8.92
CA MET A 624 16.81 8.54 -8.59
C MET A 624 17.02 10.05 -8.77
N ALA A 625 16.38 10.66 -9.77
CA ALA A 625 16.43 12.10 -10.01
C ALA A 625 15.90 12.91 -8.82
N GLN A 626 14.84 12.43 -8.15
CA GLN A 626 14.26 13.10 -6.97
C GLN A 626 15.25 13.29 -5.81
N TYR A 627 16.31 12.47 -5.75
CA TYR A 627 17.31 12.52 -4.69
C TYR A 627 18.71 12.94 -5.18
N SER A 628 18.91 13.06 -6.49
CA SER A 628 20.22 13.30 -7.11
C SER A 628 20.54 14.79 -7.24
N THR A 629 21.80 15.17 -6.99
CA THR A 629 22.30 16.52 -7.31
C THR A 629 22.33 16.80 -8.82
N ASN A 630 22.28 15.75 -9.65
CA ASN A 630 22.22 15.83 -11.11
C ASN A 630 20.82 15.44 -11.65
N TYR A 631 19.76 15.83 -10.93
CA TYR A 631 18.37 15.51 -11.26
C TYR A 631 18.00 15.83 -12.71
N ALA A 632 18.49 16.93 -13.28
CA ALA A 632 18.13 17.35 -14.63
C ALA A 632 18.63 16.37 -15.71
N ALA A 633 19.82 15.80 -15.52
CA ALA A 633 20.34 14.77 -16.42
C ALA A 633 19.53 13.47 -16.27
N GLU A 634 19.19 13.08 -15.04
CA GLU A 634 18.42 11.86 -14.79
C GLU A 634 16.99 11.94 -15.32
N TYR A 635 16.29 13.06 -15.14
CA TYR A 635 14.97 13.28 -15.75
C TYR A 635 15.03 13.24 -17.28
N LYS A 636 16.06 13.84 -17.90
CA LYS A 636 16.25 13.75 -19.36
C LYS A 636 16.45 12.31 -19.83
N GLN A 637 17.21 11.51 -19.09
CA GLN A 637 17.41 10.10 -19.41
C GLN A 637 16.13 9.27 -19.16
N ALA A 638 15.38 9.55 -18.10
CA ALA A 638 14.07 8.93 -17.87
C ALA A 638 13.09 9.24 -19.01
N ILE A 639 13.01 10.49 -19.45
CA ILE A 639 12.19 10.93 -20.59
C ILE A 639 12.60 10.20 -21.88
N ALA A 640 13.91 10.04 -22.13
CA ALA A 640 14.41 9.29 -23.28
C ALA A 640 13.97 7.82 -23.25
N ASP A 641 14.06 7.18 -22.08
CA ASP A 641 13.61 5.81 -21.88
C ASP A 641 12.10 5.64 -22.08
N PHE A 642 11.28 6.53 -21.49
CA PHE A 642 9.84 6.50 -21.71
C PHE A 642 9.46 6.77 -23.17
N THR A 643 10.20 7.64 -23.85
CA THR A 643 9.98 7.91 -25.28
C THR A 643 10.23 6.68 -26.13
N GLU A 644 11.30 5.94 -25.85
CA GLU A 644 11.56 4.68 -26.57
C GLU A 644 10.51 3.62 -26.25
N ALA A 645 10.06 3.53 -24.99
CA ALA A 645 9.00 2.61 -24.60
C ALA A 645 7.67 2.93 -25.31
N ILE A 646 7.32 4.21 -25.49
CA ILE A 646 6.15 4.67 -26.26
C ILE A 646 6.27 4.33 -27.74
N LYS A 647 7.46 4.46 -28.35
CA LYS A 647 7.67 4.06 -29.76
C LYS A 647 7.42 2.58 -29.97
N LEU A 648 7.83 1.74 -29.01
CA LEU A 648 7.65 0.30 -29.08
C LEU A 648 6.20 -0.12 -28.80
N ASN A 649 5.51 0.54 -27.87
CA ASN A 649 4.09 0.33 -27.61
C ASN A 649 3.41 1.63 -27.15
N SER A 650 2.64 2.23 -28.05
CA SER A 650 1.92 3.49 -27.83
C SER A 650 0.58 3.34 -27.11
N ARG A 651 0.17 2.12 -26.73
CA ARG A 651 -1.10 1.88 -26.01
C ARG A 651 -0.93 1.83 -24.50
N LEU A 652 0.26 2.07 -23.95
CA LEU A 652 0.47 1.98 -22.51
C LEU A 652 0.35 3.36 -21.85
N ALA A 653 -0.84 3.67 -21.32
CA ALA A 653 -1.13 4.94 -20.65
C ALA A 653 -0.15 5.28 -19.53
N LYS A 654 0.24 4.29 -18.73
CA LYS A 654 1.23 4.44 -17.63
C LYS A 654 2.57 5.05 -18.08
N ILE A 655 2.98 4.85 -19.33
CA ILE A 655 4.25 5.37 -19.85
C ILE A 655 4.12 6.86 -20.16
N TYR A 656 3.01 7.25 -20.79
CA TYR A 656 2.68 8.66 -21.01
C TYR A 656 2.54 9.41 -19.69
N LEU A 657 1.85 8.82 -18.71
CA LEU A 657 1.71 9.38 -17.37
C LEU A 657 3.10 9.68 -16.75
N LYS A 658 3.99 8.69 -16.72
CA LYS A 658 5.33 8.85 -16.15
C LYS A 658 6.22 9.82 -16.94
N ARG A 659 6.11 9.85 -18.26
CA ARG A 659 6.85 10.82 -19.09
C ARG A 659 6.35 12.25 -18.87
N GLY A 660 5.04 12.43 -18.80
CA GLY A 660 4.41 13.71 -18.46
C GLY A 660 4.84 14.23 -17.10
N MET A 661 4.87 13.37 -16.08
CA MET A 661 5.42 13.71 -14.76
C MET A 661 6.91 14.10 -14.84
N ALA A 662 7.73 13.36 -15.59
CA ALA A 662 9.15 13.70 -15.74
C ALA A 662 9.38 15.05 -16.45
N TYR A 663 8.58 15.37 -17.46
CA TYR A 663 8.59 16.68 -18.10
C TYR A 663 8.13 17.78 -17.16
N TYR A 664 7.09 17.53 -16.36
CA TYR A 664 6.59 18.46 -15.37
C TYR A 664 7.67 18.80 -14.34
N GLU A 665 8.32 17.77 -13.77
CA GLU A 665 9.45 17.94 -12.85
C GLU A 665 10.55 18.76 -13.52
N LEU A 666 10.99 18.39 -14.73
CA LEU A 666 12.04 19.14 -15.44
C LEU A 666 11.65 20.61 -15.73
N ALA A 667 10.36 20.89 -15.96
CA ALA A 667 9.83 22.25 -16.09
C ALA A 667 9.87 23.03 -14.76
N GLN A 668 9.80 22.33 -13.62
CA GLN A 668 9.93 22.98 -12.32
C GLN A 668 11.34 23.53 -12.07
N TYR A 669 12.38 22.92 -12.66
CA TYR A 669 13.78 23.20 -12.34
C TYR A 669 14.60 23.87 -13.47
N GLY A 670 14.07 23.97 -14.70
CA GLY A 670 14.84 24.40 -15.88
C GLY A 670 14.56 25.83 -16.34
N GLU A 671 15.45 26.78 -16.06
CA GLU A 671 15.38 28.12 -16.67
C GLU A 671 15.58 28.04 -18.20
N GLY A 672 14.72 28.70 -18.97
CA GLY A 672 14.82 28.88 -20.43
C GLY A 672 14.05 27.89 -21.34
N ILE A 673 13.67 26.70 -20.85
CA ILE A 673 12.84 25.72 -21.59
C ILE A 673 11.61 25.21 -20.80
N ALA A 674 11.33 25.82 -19.65
CA ALA A 674 10.23 25.45 -18.74
C ALA A 674 8.89 25.37 -19.47
N ASP A 675 8.56 26.37 -20.29
CA ASP A 675 7.28 26.43 -21.01
C ASP A 675 7.11 25.27 -21.99
N LYS A 676 8.18 24.89 -22.70
CA LYS A 676 8.14 23.76 -23.65
C LYS A 676 7.94 22.43 -22.92
N ASN A 677 8.64 22.22 -21.80
CA ASN A 677 8.49 21.02 -20.99
C ASN A 677 7.10 20.96 -20.34
N HIS A 678 6.55 22.08 -19.89
CA HIS A 678 5.20 22.17 -19.34
C HIS A 678 4.13 21.79 -20.38
N VAL A 679 4.23 22.34 -21.60
CA VAL A 679 3.34 21.99 -22.72
C VAL A 679 3.42 20.49 -23.02
N GLN A 680 4.63 19.92 -23.05
CA GLN A 680 4.81 18.49 -23.30
C GLN A 680 4.26 17.63 -22.15
N ALA A 681 4.39 18.10 -20.90
CA ALA A 681 3.82 17.42 -19.74
C ALA A 681 2.30 17.30 -19.85
N VAL A 682 1.60 18.42 -20.14
CA VAL A 682 0.15 18.41 -20.33
C VAL A 682 -0.25 17.49 -21.48
N ALA A 683 0.42 17.59 -22.63
CA ALA A 683 0.12 16.76 -23.80
C ALA A 683 0.28 15.25 -23.51
N ASP A 684 1.31 14.86 -22.76
CA ASP A 684 1.51 13.47 -22.37
C ASP A 684 0.46 13.00 -21.36
N LEU A 685 0.07 13.83 -20.40
CA LEU A 685 -0.97 13.47 -19.43
C LEU A 685 -2.36 13.36 -20.09
N GLU A 686 -2.68 14.22 -21.06
CA GLU A 686 -3.90 14.11 -21.88
C GLU A 686 -3.89 12.83 -22.73
N ALA A 687 -2.73 12.49 -23.32
CA ALA A 687 -2.57 11.24 -24.03
C ALA A 687 -2.75 10.03 -23.11
N ALA A 688 -2.21 10.08 -21.89
CA ALA A 688 -2.40 9.04 -20.88
C ALA A 688 -3.88 8.86 -20.54
N ALA A 689 -4.60 9.95 -20.26
CA ALA A 689 -6.03 9.92 -19.99
C ALA A 689 -6.81 9.31 -21.16
N LYS A 690 -6.52 9.74 -22.40
CA LYS A 690 -7.19 9.21 -23.59
C LYS A 690 -6.97 7.71 -23.75
N VAL A 691 -5.72 7.25 -23.68
CA VAL A 691 -5.39 5.83 -23.83
C VAL A 691 -6.03 5.00 -22.72
N SER A 692 -5.99 5.47 -21.47
CA SER A 692 -6.67 4.81 -20.35
C SER A 692 -8.17 4.67 -20.55
N LEU A 693 -8.83 5.70 -21.09
CA LEU A 693 -10.26 5.65 -21.39
C LEU A 693 -10.57 4.62 -22.49
N GLU A 694 -9.73 4.53 -23.52
CA GLU A 694 -9.85 3.54 -24.59
C GLU A 694 -9.66 2.09 -24.09
N GLU A 695 -8.82 1.90 -23.07
CA GLU A 695 -8.56 0.59 -22.44
C GLU A 695 -9.53 0.25 -21.30
N ASN A 696 -10.49 1.13 -20.98
CA ASN A 696 -11.33 1.07 -19.76
C ASN A 696 -10.52 0.98 -18.45
N ASP A 697 -9.29 1.48 -18.45
CA ASP A 697 -8.42 1.60 -17.28
C ASP A 697 -8.75 2.89 -16.52
N MET A 698 -9.81 2.82 -15.73
CA MET A 698 -10.31 3.99 -14.99
C MET A 698 -9.31 4.51 -13.95
N ASP A 699 -8.42 3.66 -13.44
CA ASP A 699 -7.43 4.05 -12.42
C ASP A 699 -6.37 4.98 -13.03
N ASN A 700 -5.77 4.59 -14.15
CA ASN A 700 -4.80 5.45 -14.84
C ASN A 700 -5.47 6.68 -15.48
N TYR A 701 -6.75 6.58 -15.87
CA TYR A 701 -7.53 7.72 -16.34
C TYR A 701 -7.64 8.80 -15.24
N GLN A 702 -8.04 8.41 -14.03
CA GLN A 702 -8.17 9.34 -12.90
C GLN A 702 -6.82 9.92 -12.46
N GLN A 703 -5.77 9.10 -12.43
CA GLN A 703 -4.41 9.59 -12.13
C GLN A 703 -3.94 10.63 -13.15
N SER A 704 -4.25 10.41 -14.42
CA SER A 704 -3.91 11.34 -15.49
C SER A 704 -4.67 12.67 -15.34
N LEU A 705 -5.97 12.63 -15.07
CA LEU A 705 -6.77 13.83 -14.81
C LEU A 705 -6.28 14.61 -13.58
N SER A 706 -6.02 13.92 -12.47
CA SER A 706 -5.47 14.54 -11.26
C SER A 706 -4.13 15.21 -11.54
N SER A 707 -3.25 14.54 -12.30
CA SER A 707 -1.96 15.10 -12.70
C SER A 707 -2.13 16.32 -13.60
N ILE A 708 -3.07 16.32 -14.56
CA ILE A 708 -3.37 17.50 -15.40
C ILE A 708 -3.79 18.68 -14.52
N CYS A 709 -4.68 18.45 -13.54
CA CYS A 709 -5.10 19.50 -12.61
C CYS A 709 -3.90 20.11 -11.85
N ILE A 710 -2.98 19.29 -11.36
CA ILE A 710 -1.76 19.76 -10.68
C ILE A 710 -0.89 20.60 -11.63
N VAL A 711 -0.71 20.14 -12.87
CA VAL A 711 0.12 20.83 -13.86
C VAL A 711 -0.50 22.17 -14.30
N VAL A 712 -1.83 22.22 -14.45
CA VAL A 712 -2.58 23.39 -14.95
C VAL A 712 -2.86 24.41 -13.85
N ALA A 713 -3.22 24.00 -12.63
CA ALA A 713 -3.47 24.91 -11.51
C ALA A 713 -2.24 25.79 -11.21
N ASN A 714 -1.04 25.19 -11.23
CA ASN A 714 0.22 25.92 -11.05
C ASN A 714 0.50 26.97 -12.15
N LYS A 715 -0.11 26.84 -13.33
CA LYS A 715 -0.01 27.84 -14.42
C LYS A 715 -0.98 29.00 -14.22
N CYS A 716 -2.17 28.73 -13.70
CA CYS A 716 -3.14 29.76 -13.33
C CYS A 716 -2.60 30.66 -12.22
N ASP A 717 -1.95 30.10 -11.20
CA ASP A 717 -1.31 30.88 -10.14
C ASP A 717 -0.14 31.74 -10.67
N GLY A 718 0.67 31.20 -11.60
CA GLY A 718 1.74 31.95 -12.27
C GLY A 718 1.23 33.09 -13.16
N LEU A 719 0.15 32.88 -13.92
CA LEU A 719 -0.47 33.91 -14.76
C LEU A 719 -1.17 35.00 -13.92
N LEU A 720 -1.84 34.61 -12.84
CA LEU A 720 -2.48 35.55 -11.92
C LEU A 720 -1.44 36.45 -11.22
N SER A 721 -0.30 35.89 -10.82
CA SER A 721 0.80 36.66 -10.23
C SER A 721 1.45 37.67 -11.20
N ASN A 722 1.52 37.36 -12.50
CA ASN A 722 2.00 38.29 -13.53
C ASN A 722 0.95 39.33 -13.93
N SER A 723 -0.34 39.04 -13.82
CA SER A 723 -1.42 39.99 -14.10
C SER A 723 -1.52 41.12 -13.06
N THR A 724 -1.14 40.85 -11.81
CA THR A 724 -1.08 41.87 -10.74
C THR A 724 0.05 42.88 -10.90
N LEU A 725 1.07 42.60 -11.73
CA LEU A 725 2.17 43.53 -12.02
C LEU A 725 1.86 44.52 -13.17
N LEU A 726 0.82 44.26 -13.97
CA LEU A 726 0.38 45.15 -15.05
C LEU A 726 -0.78 46.09 -14.63
N GLY A 727 -1.24 45.99 -13.38
CA GLY A 727 -2.33 46.80 -12.83
C GLY A 727 -1.90 48.04 -12.03
N GLN A 728 -0.60 48.32 -11.90
CA GLN A 728 -0.07 49.51 -11.21
C GLN A 728 0.71 50.41 -12.17
N SER A 729 0.03 50.91 -13.20
CA SER A 729 0.43 52.12 -13.90
C SER A 729 -0.82 52.76 -14.49
N ASN A 730 -1.49 53.58 -13.67
CA ASN A 730 -2.21 54.80 -14.06
C ASN A 730 -2.51 55.62 -12.81
#